data_AF-A0A084AMZ8-F1
#
_entry.id   AF-A0A084AMZ8-F1
#
_cell.length_a   1.000
_cell.length_b   1.000
_cell.length_c   1.000
_cell.angle_alpha   90.00
_cell.angle_beta   90.00
_cell.angle_gamma   90.00
#
_symmetry.space_group_name_H-M   'P 1'
#
loop_
_entity.id
_entity.type
_entity.pdbx_description
1 polymer ?
#
loop_
_entity_poly.entity_id
_entity_poly.type
_entity_poly.pdbx_seq_one_letter_code
_entity_poly.pdbx_strand_id
1 'polypeptide(L)'
;MSTSAAVVRSTALRAGGACVRCRKGKTKCVYENGRAPCKNCAKGMHECYLPSESMAHHHGQSPARHTSNPHRVSRDSLPSNPIADRPALGAVNARHVQANAEKLTPELIAECERVVSKTFPACVAFHKPSFVQQLKNGTLESSLVYGLLTCAARSSPSLIRRYGSPTQAAETFSTKAVGLISSSLDNPTLPDIQALCLIIIHEWGTRNAVRAYIYLGQAARMLQMYRILNGHHAAENSDQFLREESFRRTLWLLYILDCLLTSTPGRFAALSDEDIANVALPCSDINFAFGNAVYVKTLAQQLDHARLGAVPGTGEVGEFGYIVISSTIWREVVSMLTRTNLQTFREEDCIELIGKIEGLRASLPMQFVDKPGQINLHMTMGSGYTFAMLHCLLHCATIFVHRRRLLQEVTASNFTLEGFRMSPRCHDIIDRLFTSCHGTISLLTAVEAGSEKDQSPCFPIFMLFSSFTAAATVAYLSLKGLTPPNAVETAAHIVKDGLRFMADGNENWPLMSSWLRHLTVMQRVLNNDAAAAAAAVAPHSRHGSNSHGAASAVKDEISSNADTNTDTMDYDHSNGHSTAIARSISESARDDSEPPITIPRRPGVTTINGNSGPISTPGVSPQPSAAAVVPIPDIRGSSPNGHSPNGMTKDPQMAAQDMTAPELCAAFERQLLDLDDLAAFMGGGV
;
A
#
# COMPACT_ATOMS: atom_id res chain seq x y z
N MET A 1 -59.84 5.03 21.63
CA MET A 1 -59.24 5.38 20.33
C MET A 1 -59.04 6.89 20.31
N SER A 2 -58.08 7.47 21.03
CA SER A 2 -56.64 7.13 21.13
C SER A 2 -55.80 7.67 19.95
N THR A 3 -55.98 8.96 19.63
CA THR A 3 -55.07 9.73 18.78
C THR A 3 -53.96 10.32 19.65
N SER A 4 -52.74 9.79 19.52
CA SER A 4 -51.61 10.23 20.35
C SER A 4 -51.04 11.57 19.86
N ALA A 5 -50.96 12.57 20.74
CA ALA A 5 -50.39 13.87 20.43
C ALA A 5 -48.85 13.79 20.40
N ALA A 6 -48.25 14.10 19.25
CA ALA A 6 -46.80 14.14 19.09
C ALA A 6 -46.19 15.34 19.85
N VAL A 7 -45.79 15.12 21.10
CA VAL A 7 -45.13 16.13 21.94
C VAL A 7 -43.77 16.49 21.36
N VAL A 8 -43.66 17.68 20.75
CA VAL A 8 -42.39 18.27 20.33
C VAL A 8 -41.57 18.59 21.58
N ARG A 9 -40.67 17.66 21.94
CA ARG A 9 -39.72 17.85 23.06
C ARG A 9 -38.77 19.00 22.73
N SER A 10 -39.05 20.20 23.24
CA SER A 10 -38.08 21.30 23.24
C SER A 10 -36.82 20.84 23.96
N THR A 11 -35.69 20.78 23.27
CA THR A 11 -34.39 20.57 23.91
C THR A 11 -34.07 21.76 24.82
N ALA A 12 -33.85 21.50 26.10
CA ALA A 12 -33.38 22.52 27.02
C ALA A 12 -31.93 22.87 26.65
N LEU A 13 -31.67 24.15 26.37
CA LEU A 13 -30.35 24.64 25.99
C LEU A 13 -29.41 24.55 27.20
N ARG A 14 -28.52 23.54 27.21
CA ARG A 14 -27.35 23.55 28.12
C ARG A 14 -26.44 24.70 27.69
N ALA A 15 -25.75 25.32 28.67
CA ALA A 15 -25.11 26.61 28.49
C ALA A 15 -23.96 26.61 27.45
N GLY A 16 -23.79 27.73 26.74
CA GLY A 16 -22.60 27.98 25.90
C GLY A 16 -22.72 29.15 24.92
N GLY A 17 -23.87 29.36 24.29
CA GLY A 17 -24.03 30.31 23.18
C GLY A 17 -24.68 31.65 23.54
N ALA A 18 -24.18 32.75 22.94
CA ALA A 18 -24.88 34.04 22.87
C ALA A 18 -25.72 34.13 21.58
N CYS A 19 -26.94 34.68 21.67
CA CYS A 19 -27.80 34.86 20.50
C CYS A 19 -27.17 35.79 19.44
N VAL A 20 -27.55 35.64 18.16
CA VAL A 20 -26.91 36.35 17.05
C VAL A 20 -26.93 37.87 17.24
N ARG A 21 -28.03 38.43 17.75
CA ARG A 21 -28.12 39.86 18.06
C ARG A 21 -27.15 40.29 19.15
N CYS A 22 -27.10 39.58 20.29
CA CYS A 22 -26.18 39.92 21.38
C CYS A 22 -24.71 39.75 20.97
N ARG A 23 -24.39 38.73 20.16
CA ARG A 23 -23.07 38.50 19.57
C ARG A 23 -22.66 39.65 18.65
N LYS A 24 -23.52 40.05 17.70
CA LYS A 24 -23.28 41.17 16.76
C LYS A 24 -23.17 42.52 17.49
N GLY A 25 -23.99 42.74 18.52
CA GLY A 25 -23.96 43.95 19.34
C GLY A 25 -22.94 43.94 20.49
N LYS A 26 -22.11 42.90 20.63
CA LYS A 26 -21.14 42.71 21.74
C LYS A 26 -21.73 42.92 23.15
N THR A 27 -23.00 42.56 23.37
CA THR A 27 -23.68 42.71 24.67
C THR A 27 -23.89 41.37 25.38
N LYS A 28 -23.94 41.39 26.72
CA LYS A 28 -24.12 40.19 27.54
C LYS A 28 -25.47 39.52 27.26
N CYS A 29 -25.44 38.30 26.74
CA CYS A 29 -26.64 37.48 26.52
C CYS A 29 -26.96 36.71 27.81
N VAL A 30 -28.18 36.84 28.32
CA VAL A 30 -28.65 36.13 29.53
C VAL A 30 -30.05 35.62 29.29
N TYR A 31 -30.29 34.32 29.50
CA TYR A 31 -31.60 33.69 29.46
C TYR A 31 -32.04 33.38 30.89
N GLU A 32 -33.24 33.80 31.30
CA GLU A 32 -33.70 33.57 32.68
C GLU A 32 -34.15 32.12 32.90
N ASN A 33 -34.88 31.55 31.94
CA ASN A 33 -35.43 30.19 32.00
C ASN A 33 -34.78 29.23 30.99
N GLY A 34 -33.54 29.49 30.55
CA GLY A 34 -32.83 28.67 29.55
C GLY A 34 -33.49 28.61 28.15
N ARG A 35 -34.49 29.47 27.89
CA ARG A 35 -35.24 29.58 26.64
C ARG A 35 -35.17 31.00 26.09
N ALA A 36 -35.25 31.13 24.77
CA ALA A 36 -35.39 32.44 24.12
C ALA A 36 -36.77 33.07 24.40
N PRO A 37 -36.90 34.42 24.36
CA PRO A 37 -35.83 35.40 24.13
C PRO A 37 -34.92 35.63 25.35
N CYS A 38 -33.68 36.07 25.12
CA CYS A 38 -32.78 36.52 26.18
C CYS A 38 -33.22 37.89 26.72
N LYS A 39 -32.81 38.25 27.95
CA LYS A 39 -33.29 39.44 28.67
C LYS A 39 -33.09 40.76 27.90
N ASN A 40 -31.99 40.90 27.17
CA ASN A 40 -31.74 42.08 26.30
C ASN A 40 -32.65 42.10 25.06
N CYS A 41 -32.87 40.95 24.42
CA CYS A 41 -33.80 40.86 23.29
C CYS A 41 -35.25 41.09 23.75
N ALA A 42 -35.65 40.52 24.89
CA ALA A 42 -36.97 40.73 25.48
C ALA A 42 -37.23 42.22 25.79
N LYS A 43 -36.30 42.89 26.48
CA LYS A 43 -36.42 44.32 26.83
C LYS A 43 -36.52 45.24 25.60
N GLY A 44 -35.90 44.87 24.48
CA GLY A 44 -35.99 45.62 23.22
C GLY A 44 -37.10 45.16 22.27
N MET A 45 -37.90 44.15 22.62
CA MET A 45 -38.83 43.46 21.71
C MET A 45 -38.17 43.05 20.38
N HIS A 46 -37.06 42.34 20.48
CA HIS A 46 -36.24 41.90 19.36
C HIS A 46 -36.14 40.38 19.25
N GLU A 47 -36.03 39.89 18.03
CA GLU A 47 -35.85 38.47 17.75
C GLU A 47 -34.55 37.93 18.37
N CYS A 48 -34.57 36.64 18.77
CA CYS A 48 -33.53 36.05 19.60
C CYS A 48 -33.30 34.57 19.29
N TYR A 49 -32.63 34.29 18.18
CA TYR A 49 -32.14 32.95 17.83
C TYR A 49 -30.65 32.79 18.15
N LEU A 50 -30.25 31.55 18.45
CA LEU A 50 -28.84 31.13 18.43
C LEU A 50 -28.43 30.87 16.97
N PRO A 51 -27.16 31.07 16.60
CA PRO A 51 -26.66 30.67 15.29
C PRO A 51 -26.62 29.14 15.20
N SER A 52 -27.57 28.55 14.47
CA SER A 52 -27.51 27.17 14.00
C SER A 52 -26.47 27.08 12.88
N GLU A 53 -25.66 26.02 12.84
CA GLU A 53 -24.60 25.86 11.82
C GLU A 53 -25.12 25.55 10.40
N SER A 54 -26.44 25.43 10.22
CA SER A 54 -27.07 24.92 9.01
C SER A 54 -27.94 25.94 8.22
N MET A 55 -27.99 27.21 8.64
CA MET A 55 -28.76 28.26 7.93
C MET A 55 -28.02 29.61 7.91
N ALA A 56 -27.16 29.78 6.90
CA ALA A 56 -26.71 31.08 6.44
C ALA A 56 -27.06 31.23 4.94
N HIS A 57 -27.39 32.45 4.53
CA HIS A 57 -27.97 32.82 3.23
C HIS A 57 -29.47 32.45 3.06
N HIS A 58 -30.19 33.30 2.33
CA HIS A 58 -31.64 33.27 2.06
C HIS A 58 -32.56 33.46 3.31
N HIS A 59 -33.59 34.30 3.29
CA HIS A 59 -33.98 35.36 2.34
C HIS A 59 -34.60 36.54 3.10
N GLY A 60 -34.56 37.73 2.51
CA GLY A 60 -35.44 38.84 2.90
C GLY A 60 -36.75 38.83 2.11
N GLN A 61 -37.81 39.38 2.72
CA GLN A 61 -39.15 39.67 2.16
C GLN A 61 -40.18 38.53 2.09
N SER A 62 -41.42 38.92 2.40
CA SER A 62 -42.70 38.20 2.44
C SER A 62 -43.79 39.26 2.77
N PRO A 63 -45.12 38.99 2.75
CA PRO A 63 -45.85 37.81 2.27
C PRO A 63 -47.07 38.12 1.36
N ALA A 64 -47.55 37.15 0.57
CA ALA A 64 -48.98 36.95 0.24
C ALA A 64 -49.22 35.63 -0.53
N ARG A 65 -50.47 35.14 -0.72
CA ARG A 65 -51.43 34.52 0.23
C ARG A 65 -52.56 33.86 -0.59
N HIS A 66 -53.04 32.65 -0.23
CA HIS A 66 -54.20 31.92 -0.84
C HIS A 66 -53.98 31.38 -2.29
N THR A 67 -54.54 30.25 -2.78
CA THR A 67 -55.40 29.17 -2.20
C THR A 67 -55.38 27.86 -3.04
N SER A 68 -55.90 26.75 -2.47
CA SER A 68 -56.56 25.56 -3.12
C SER A 68 -55.84 24.67 -4.17
N ASN A 69 -55.30 23.52 -3.74
CA ASN A 69 -55.87 22.13 -3.83
C ASN A 69 -56.75 21.72 -5.08
N PRO A 70 -56.86 20.42 -5.47
CA PRO A 70 -55.85 19.43 -5.91
C PRO A 70 -56.26 18.56 -7.16
N HIS A 71 -55.35 17.75 -7.76
CA HIS A 71 -55.53 16.31 -8.18
C HIS A 71 -54.66 15.79 -9.37
N ARG A 72 -54.21 14.52 -9.23
CA ARG A 72 -54.02 13.40 -10.21
C ARG A 72 -53.31 13.55 -11.59
N VAL A 73 -52.11 12.94 -11.69
CA VAL A 73 -51.76 11.67 -12.42
C VAL A 73 -51.81 11.58 -13.98
N SER A 74 -50.63 11.27 -14.56
CA SER A 74 -50.30 10.49 -15.79
C SER A 74 -50.39 11.06 -17.23
N ARG A 75 -49.26 10.91 -17.97
CA ARG A 75 -49.03 10.36 -19.35
C ARG A 75 -49.96 10.74 -20.52
N ASP A 76 -49.53 10.89 -21.78
CA ASP A 76 -48.28 10.55 -22.54
C ASP A 76 -48.20 11.41 -23.83
N SER A 77 -47.09 11.31 -24.61
CA SER A 77 -46.95 11.63 -26.06
C SER A 77 -46.41 13.00 -26.55
N LEU A 78 -45.70 12.93 -27.70
CA LEU A 78 -44.97 13.95 -28.50
C LEU A 78 -45.88 14.53 -29.64
N PRO A 79 -45.48 15.46 -30.58
CA PRO A 79 -44.11 15.81 -31.03
C PRO A 79 -43.75 17.27 -31.51
N SER A 80 -42.43 17.52 -31.62
CA SER A 80 -41.64 18.29 -32.64
C SER A 80 -41.84 19.80 -32.98
N ASN A 81 -40.74 20.56 -32.78
CA ASN A 81 -40.15 21.63 -33.63
C ASN A 81 -40.85 23.00 -33.85
N PRO A 82 -40.12 24.08 -34.27
CA PRO A 82 -38.74 24.51 -33.92
C PRO A 82 -38.60 26.07 -33.69
N ILE A 83 -37.35 26.59 -33.64
CA ILE A 83 -36.87 27.98 -33.92
C ILE A 83 -36.62 28.99 -32.75
N ALA A 84 -35.45 29.66 -32.86
CA ALA A 84 -34.99 30.96 -32.32
C ALA A 84 -34.70 31.20 -30.81
N ASP A 85 -33.40 31.20 -30.50
CA ASP A 85 -32.63 32.28 -29.83
C ASP A 85 -33.26 33.16 -28.75
N ARG A 86 -32.68 33.07 -27.54
CA ARG A 86 -32.25 34.24 -26.74
C ARG A 86 -31.05 33.88 -25.84
N PRO A 87 -30.18 34.83 -25.48
CA PRO A 87 -28.79 34.53 -25.13
C PRO A 87 -28.58 34.09 -23.67
N ALA A 88 -27.61 33.20 -23.48
CA ALA A 88 -27.14 32.76 -22.16
C ALA A 88 -26.31 33.85 -21.45
N LEU A 89 -26.97 34.73 -20.69
CA LEU A 89 -26.31 35.64 -19.74
C LEU A 89 -26.02 34.90 -18.44
N GLY A 90 -24.79 34.40 -18.27
CA GLY A 90 -24.44 33.62 -17.09
C GLY A 90 -23.02 33.06 -17.01
N ALA A 91 -22.04 33.67 -17.70
CA ALA A 91 -20.64 33.30 -17.53
C ALA A 91 -20.14 33.71 -16.14
N VAL A 92 -20.39 32.86 -15.14
CA VAL A 92 -19.81 33.01 -13.80
C VAL A 92 -18.32 32.77 -13.94
N ASN A 93 -17.53 33.83 -13.77
CA ASN A 93 -16.07 33.73 -13.71
C ASN A 93 -15.66 32.85 -12.52
N ALA A 94 -15.51 31.55 -12.78
CA ALA A 94 -14.67 30.69 -11.96
C ALA A 94 -13.34 31.42 -11.80
N ARG A 95 -12.95 31.70 -10.54
CA ARG A 95 -11.67 32.36 -10.28
C ARG A 95 -10.59 31.37 -10.64
N HIS A 96 -10.05 31.52 -11.86
CA HIS A 96 -8.83 30.88 -12.27
C HIS A 96 -7.76 31.32 -11.28
N VAL A 97 -7.51 30.50 -10.27
CA VAL A 97 -6.23 30.48 -9.59
C VAL A 97 -5.27 30.09 -10.70
N GLN A 98 -4.58 31.08 -11.27
CA GLN A 98 -3.38 30.82 -12.04
C GLN A 98 -2.35 30.31 -11.03
N ALA A 99 -2.44 29.02 -10.73
CA ALA A 99 -1.26 28.26 -10.36
C ALA A 99 -0.26 28.57 -11.48
N ASN A 100 0.86 29.22 -11.13
CA ASN A 100 1.92 29.43 -12.08
C ASN A 100 2.29 28.06 -12.63
N ALA A 101 2.06 27.84 -13.93
CA ALA A 101 2.48 26.66 -14.64
C ALA A 101 4.01 26.71 -14.77
N GLU A 102 4.66 26.42 -13.64
CA GLU A 102 6.09 26.27 -13.45
C GLU A 102 6.56 25.26 -14.49
N LYS A 103 7.09 25.77 -15.61
CA LYS A 103 7.34 24.96 -16.81
C LYS A 103 8.17 23.74 -16.44
N LEU A 104 7.55 22.57 -16.59
CA LEU A 104 8.18 21.29 -16.27
C LEU A 104 9.53 21.21 -16.98
N THR A 105 10.58 20.99 -16.20
CA THR A 105 11.91 20.79 -16.77
C THR A 105 11.92 19.47 -17.56
N PRO A 106 12.77 19.33 -18.60
CA PRO A 106 12.88 18.08 -19.35
C PRO A 106 13.19 16.86 -18.45
N GLU A 107 13.90 17.08 -17.34
CA GLU A 107 14.11 16.10 -16.27
C GLU A 107 12.79 15.60 -15.66
N LEU A 108 11.91 16.49 -15.21
CA LEU A 108 10.62 16.12 -14.60
C LEU A 108 9.67 15.46 -15.62
N ILE A 109 9.75 15.84 -16.90
CA ILE A 109 9.02 15.19 -17.99
C ILE A 109 9.51 13.74 -18.17
N ALA A 110 10.82 13.52 -18.24
CA ALA A 110 11.40 12.18 -18.38
C ALA A 110 11.06 11.27 -17.18
N GLU A 111 11.03 11.80 -15.97
CA GLU A 111 10.64 11.07 -14.76
C GLU A 111 9.17 10.63 -14.78
N CYS A 112 8.26 11.49 -15.24
CA CYS A 112 6.86 11.11 -15.47
C CYS A 112 6.72 10.04 -16.57
N GLU A 113 7.45 10.18 -17.70
CA GLU A 113 7.45 9.19 -18.78
C GLU A 113 7.97 7.82 -18.32
N ARG A 114 9.02 7.78 -17.49
CA ARG A 114 9.60 6.55 -16.92
C ARG A 114 8.56 5.76 -16.13
N VAL A 115 7.89 6.40 -15.16
CA VAL A 115 6.90 5.76 -14.28
C VAL A 115 5.72 5.21 -15.08
N VAL A 116 5.16 6.00 -15.99
CA VAL A 116 4.02 5.58 -16.84
C VAL A 116 4.41 4.51 -17.85
N SER A 117 5.69 4.44 -18.26
CA SER A 117 6.12 3.56 -19.34
C SER A 117 6.70 2.22 -18.91
N LYS A 118 7.28 2.09 -17.71
CA LYS A 118 8.14 0.95 -17.36
C LYS A 118 7.96 0.35 -15.96
N THR A 119 7.62 1.12 -14.91
CA THR A 119 7.92 0.69 -13.52
C THR A 119 6.72 0.65 -12.54
N PHE A 120 5.50 1.01 -12.95
CA PHE A 120 4.41 1.19 -11.98
C PHE A 120 3.04 0.69 -12.50
N PRO A 121 2.57 -0.52 -12.10
CA PRO A 121 1.33 -1.12 -12.60
C PRO A 121 0.06 -0.27 -12.47
N ALA A 122 0.00 0.64 -11.49
CA ALA A 122 -1.13 1.57 -11.36
C ALA A 122 -1.28 2.51 -12.57
N CYS A 123 -0.19 2.80 -13.31
CA CYS A 123 -0.24 3.64 -14.50
C CYS A 123 -0.86 2.95 -15.73
N VAL A 124 -1.15 1.65 -15.67
CA VAL A 124 -1.96 0.94 -16.68
C VAL A 124 -3.39 1.50 -16.76
N ALA A 125 -3.83 2.27 -15.75
CA ALA A 125 -5.08 3.02 -15.80
C ALA A 125 -5.06 4.27 -16.71
N PHE A 126 -3.89 4.69 -17.20
CA PHE A 126 -3.75 5.93 -17.98
C PHE A 126 -3.59 5.63 -19.47
N HIS A 127 -4.24 6.42 -20.34
CA HIS A 127 -4.12 6.25 -21.78
C HIS A 127 -2.75 6.74 -22.29
N LYS A 128 -1.74 5.85 -22.25
CA LYS A 128 -0.32 6.14 -22.51
C LYS A 128 -0.04 7.04 -23.73
N PRO A 129 -0.67 6.86 -24.92
CA PRO A 129 -0.47 7.75 -26.06
C PRO A 129 -0.90 9.21 -25.79
N SER A 130 -2.15 9.42 -25.35
CA SER A 130 -2.64 10.77 -25.02
C SER A 130 -1.91 11.38 -23.84
N PHE A 131 -1.55 10.56 -22.84
CA PHE A 131 -0.79 10.99 -21.68
C PHE A 131 0.56 11.59 -22.08
N VAL A 132 1.38 10.86 -22.85
CA VAL A 132 2.72 11.32 -23.26
C VAL A 132 2.63 12.57 -24.14
N GLN A 133 1.60 12.65 -24.99
CA GLN A 133 1.33 13.84 -25.81
C GLN A 133 0.97 15.07 -24.95
N GLN A 134 0.05 14.92 -23.98
CA GLN A 134 -0.37 16.01 -23.09
C GLN A 134 0.78 16.47 -22.18
N LEU A 135 1.60 15.55 -21.68
CA LEU A 135 2.78 15.86 -20.87
C LEU A 135 3.80 16.68 -21.67
N LYS A 136 4.16 16.24 -22.89
CA LYS A 136 5.11 16.96 -23.78
C LYS A 136 4.60 18.34 -24.21
N ASN A 137 3.28 18.47 -24.41
CA ASN A 137 2.65 19.73 -24.76
C ASN A 137 2.42 20.67 -23.57
N GLY A 138 2.65 20.22 -22.33
CA GLY A 138 2.36 20.99 -21.11
C GLY A 138 0.86 21.20 -20.85
N THR A 139 -0.01 20.33 -21.39
CA THR A 139 -1.47 20.40 -21.26
C THR A 139 -2.04 19.30 -20.34
N LEU A 140 -1.18 18.58 -19.62
CA LEU A 140 -1.57 17.59 -18.62
C LEU A 140 -1.89 18.29 -17.29
N GLU A 141 -2.94 17.84 -16.60
CA GLU A 141 -3.36 18.45 -15.34
C GLU A 141 -2.29 18.41 -14.25
N SER A 142 -2.15 19.53 -13.54
CA SER A 142 -1.04 19.73 -12.60
C SER A 142 -1.12 18.81 -11.38
N SER A 143 -2.32 18.41 -10.95
CA SER A 143 -2.50 17.42 -9.89
C SER A 143 -1.94 16.06 -10.28
N LEU A 144 -2.22 15.59 -11.50
CA LEU A 144 -1.73 14.31 -12.04
C LEU A 144 -0.22 14.34 -12.34
N VAL A 145 0.31 15.46 -12.83
CA VAL A 145 1.76 15.70 -12.93
C VAL A 145 2.44 15.50 -11.57
N TYR A 146 1.95 16.14 -10.52
CA TYR A 146 2.55 16.03 -9.19
C TYR A 146 2.30 14.65 -8.54
N GLY A 147 1.16 14.01 -8.81
CA GLY A 147 0.91 12.61 -8.42
C GLY A 147 1.92 11.64 -9.03
N LEU A 148 2.27 11.81 -10.31
CA LEU A 148 3.30 10.99 -10.98
C LEU A 148 4.72 11.28 -10.46
N LEU A 149 5.06 12.56 -10.26
CA LEU A 149 6.34 12.93 -9.67
C LEU A 149 6.48 12.40 -8.23
N THR A 150 5.38 12.25 -7.49
CA THR A 150 5.37 11.58 -6.17
C THR A 150 5.86 10.13 -6.27
N CYS A 151 5.42 9.38 -7.28
CA CYS A 151 5.90 8.01 -7.51
C CYS A 151 7.32 7.98 -8.09
N ALA A 152 7.65 8.87 -9.03
CA ALA A 152 8.95 8.91 -9.69
C ALA A 152 10.08 9.26 -8.73
N ALA A 153 9.86 10.27 -7.89
CA ALA A 153 10.87 10.84 -6.99
C ALA A 153 11.42 9.84 -5.97
N ARG A 154 10.70 8.75 -5.65
CA ARG A 154 11.22 7.68 -4.78
C ARG A 154 12.41 6.93 -5.39
N SER A 155 12.49 6.86 -6.72
CA SER A 155 13.48 6.06 -7.45
C SER A 155 14.27 6.86 -8.49
N SER A 156 14.27 8.19 -8.36
CA SER A 156 15.01 9.10 -9.22
C SER A 156 16.29 9.57 -8.52
N PRO A 157 17.49 9.17 -8.95
CA PRO A 157 18.74 9.56 -8.29
C PRO A 157 18.95 11.08 -8.26
N SER A 158 18.47 11.82 -9.27
CA SER A 158 18.61 13.28 -9.31
C SER A 158 17.66 13.99 -8.34
N LEU A 159 16.41 13.51 -8.21
CA LEU A 159 15.44 14.06 -7.27
C LEU A 159 15.76 13.67 -5.82
N ILE A 160 16.19 12.43 -5.57
CA ILE A 160 16.71 11.99 -4.26
C ILE A 160 17.86 12.89 -3.81
N ARG A 161 18.85 13.13 -4.68
CA ARG A 161 19.97 14.04 -4.40
C ARG A 161 19.54 15.50 -4.19
N ARG A 162 18.45 15.95 -4.83
CA ARG A 162 17.90 17.32 -4.70
C ARG A 162 17.12 17.53 -3.40
N TYR A 163 16.41 16.51 -2.93
CA TYR A 163 15.48 16.60 -1.78
C TYR A 163 15.90 15.73 -0.58
N GLY A 164 17.13 15.22 -0.56
CA GLY A 164 17.74 14.52 0.58
C GLY A 164 17.40 13.03 0.74
N SER A 165 16.17 12.60 0.42
CA SER A 165 15.80 11.17 0.48
C SER A 165 14.61 10.82 -0.43
N PRO A 166 14.41 9.53 -0.79
CA PRO A 166 13.24 9.05 -1.54
C PRO A 166 11.89 9.55 -1.00
N THR A 167 11.72 9.52 0.33
CA THR A 167 10.46 9.92 0.98
C THR A 167 10.29 11.44 1.01
N GLN A 168 11.37 12.22 1.23
CA GLN A 168 11.30 13.69 1.22
C GLN A 168 11.06 14.25 -0.20
N ALA A 169 11.69 13.63 -1.21
CA ALA A 169 11.47 13.93 -2.61
C ALA A 169 10.00 13.68 -3.00
N ALA A 170 9.44 12.53 -2.61
CA ALA A 170 8.05 12.19 -2.89
C ALA A 170 7.03 13.06 -2.11
N GLU A 171 7.23 13.31 -0.81
CA GLU A 171 6.30 14.14 -0.01
C GLU A 171 6.22 15.59 -0.55
N THR A 172 7.32 16.11 -1.12
CA THR A 172 7.37 17.43 -1.76
C THR A 172 6.37 17.54 -2.92
N PHE A 173 6.26 16.49 -3.75
CA PHE A 173 5.29 16.46 -4.86
C PHE A 173 3.89 16.05 -4.38
N SER A 174 3.77 15.14 -3.42
CA SER A 174 2.49 14.75 -2.80
C SER A 174 1.77 15.96 -2.22
N THR A 175 2.50 16.81 -1.47
CA THR A 175 1.96 18.04 -0.88
C THR A 175 1.42 19.01 -1.94
N LYS A 176 2.13 19.18 -3.08
CA LYS A 176 1.65 19.99 -4.21
C LYS A 176 0.38 19.39 -4.84
N ALA A 177 0.34 18.08 -5.07
CA ALA A 177 -0.81 17.39 -5.65
C ALA A 177 -2.06 17.46 -4.74
N VAL A 178 -1.93 17.12 -3.45
CA VAL A 178 -2.99 17.21 -2.45
C VAL A 178 -3.51 18.65 -2.32
N GLY A 179 -2.64 19.66 -2.38
CA GLY A 179 -3.04 21.06 -2.35
C GLY A 179 -3.95 21.48 -3.51
N LEU A 180 -3.65 21.00 -4.73
CA LEU A 180 -4.49 21.23 -5.91
C LEU A 180 -5.84 20.50 -5.80
N ILE A 181 -5.82 19.21 -5.49
CA ILE A 181 -7.04 18.37 -5.34
C ILE A 181 -7.96 18.94 -4.25
N SER A 182 -7.38 19.47 -3.17
CA SER A 182 -8.12 20.12 -2.07
C SER A 182 -8.76 21.46 -2.48
N SER A 183 -8.34 22.05 -3.61
CA SER A 183 -8.94 23.26 -4.20
C SER A 183 -9.98 22.96 -5.29
N SER A 184 -10.03 21.73 -5.83
CA SER A 184 -11.00 21.29 -6.86
C SER A 184 -12.14 20.41 -6.32
N LEU A 185 -12.27 20.22 -5.00
CA LEU A 185 -13.21 19.27 -4.37
C LEU A 185 -14.68 19.37 -4.85
N ASP A 186 -15.19 20.57 -5.10
CA ASP A 186 -16.56 20.79 -5.58
C ASP A 186 -16.77 20.39 -7.06
N ASN A 187 -15.68 20.20 -7.81
CA ASN A 187 -15.66 19.90 -9.24
C ASN A 187 -14.68 18.74 -9.52
N PRO A 188 -14.92 17.52 -9.01
CA PRO A 188 -13.97 16.42 -9.09
C PRO A 188 -13.67 16.04 -10.54
N THR A 189 -12.38 16.03 -10.91
CA THR A 189 -11.92 15.66 -12.25
C THR A 189 -11.33 14.25 -12.27
N LEU A 190 -11.30 13.60 -13.45
CA LEU A 190 -10.65 12.29 -13.59
C LEU A 190 -9.14 12.34 -13.29
N PRO A 191 -8.37 13.35 -13.74
CA PRO A 191 -6.97 13.51 -13.35
C PRO A 191 -6.75 13.70 -11.85
N ASP A 192 -7.64 14.40 -11.13
CA ASP A 192 -7.55 14.54 -9.67
C ASP A 192 -7.75 13.19 -8.96
N ILE A 193 -8.70 12.37 -9.41
CA ILE A 193 -8.93 11.02 -8.86
C ILE A 193 -7.71 10.12 -9.16
N GLN A 194 -7.17 10.19 -10.38
CA GLN A 194 -5.97 9.45 -10.79
C GLN A 194 -4.74 9.87 -9.97
N ALA A 195 -4.55 11.18 -9.74
CA ALA A 195 -3.52 11.71 -8.86
C ALA A 195 -3.68 11.20 -7.42
N LEU A 196 -4.92 11.19 -6.91
CA LEU A 196 -5.22 10.72 -5.57
C LEU A 196 -4.94 9.22 -5.39
N CYS A 197 -5.18 8.39 -6.42
CA CYS A 197 -4.75 6.98 -6.44
C CYS A 197 -3.23 6.82 -6.29
N LEU A 198 -2.42 7.70 -6.90
CA LEU A 198 -0.95 7.68 -6.75
C LEU A 198 -0.52 8.16 -5.35
N ILE A 199 -1.15 9.21 -4.82
CA ILE A 199 -0.95 9.70 -3.45
C ILE A 199 -1.28 8.61 -2.42
N ILE A 200 -2.39 7.88 -2.59
CA ILE A 200 -2.78 6.78 -1.70
C ILE A 200 -1.66 5.74 -1.53
N ILE A 201 -1.00 5.36 -2.62
CA ILE A 201 0.14 4.41 -2.59
C ILE A 201 1.36 5.02 -1.89
N HIS A 202 1.62 6.33 -2.11
CA HIS A 202 2.67 7.06 -1.40
C HIS A 202 2.43 7.10 0.11
N GLU A 203 1.23 7.47 0.56
CA GLU A 203 0.90 7.53 2.00
C GLU A 203 1.05 6.16 2.66
N TRP A 204 0.55 5.12 2.00
CA TRP A 204 0.67 3.74 2.44
C TRP A 204 2.15 3.34 2.63
N GLY A 205 2.97 3.57 1.61
CA GLY A 205 4.41 3.26 1.65
C GLY A 205 5.23 4.09 2.64
N THR A 206 4.77 5.29 3.00
CA THR A 206 5.34 6.14 4.08
C THR A 206 4.92 5.69 5.49
N ARG A 207 4.05 4.65 5.61
CA ARG A 207 3.35 4.25 6.87
C ARG A 207 2.30 5.23 7.36
N ASN A 208 1.90 6.21 6.56
CA ASN A 208 0.78 7.11 6.83
C ASN A 208 -0.57 6.42 6.54
N ALA A 209 -0.77 5.22 7.09
CA ALA A 209 -1.89 4.33 6.75
C ALA A 209 -3.29 4.89 7.12
N VAL A 210 -3.34 6.00 7.86
CA VAL A 210 -4.56 6.81 8.07
C VAL A 210 -4.80 7.79 6.92
N ARG A 211 -3.78 8.55 6.45
CA ARG A 211 -3.90 9.41 5.25
C ARG A 211 -4.30 8.58 4.04
N ALA A 212 -3.66 7.43 3.83
CA ALA A 212 -4.00 6.49 2.76
C ALA A 212 -5.49 6.08 2.75
N TYR A 213 -6.06 5.77 3.93
CA TYR A 213 -7.47 5.34 4.06
C TYR A 213 -8.46 6.51 3.92
N ILE A 214 -8.13 7.70 4.42
CA ILE A 214 -8.95 8.89 4.22
C ILE A 214 -8.97 9.30 2.75
N TYR A 215 -7.82 9.29 2.07
CA TYR A 215 -7.73 9.57 0.63
C TYR A 215 -8.41 8.50 -0.22
N LEU A 216 -8.38 7.22 0.17
CA LEU A 216 -9.17 6.15 -0.47
C LEU A 216 -10.68 6.46 -0.43
N GLY A 217 -11.22 6.82 0.75
CA GLY A 217 -12.61 7.24 0.89
C GLY A 217 -12.95 8.50 0.09
N GLN A 218 -12.05 9.50 0.07
CA GLN A 218 -12.19 10.71 -0.72
C GLN A 218 -12.23 10.41 -2.22
N ALA A 219 -11.29 9.59 -2.73
CA ALA A 219 -11.24 9.18 -4.13
C ALA A 219 -12.51 8.45 -4.56
N ALA A 220 -13.08 7.59 -3.70
CA ALA A 220 -14.35 6.92 -3.98
C ALA A 220 -15.51 7.91 -4.13
N ARG A 221 -15.63 8.90 -3.22
CA ARG A 221 -16.69 9.93 -3.33
C ARG A 221 -16.51 10.84 -4.55
N MET A 222 -15.26 11.21 -4.88
CA MET A 222 -14.95 11.97 -6.10
C MET A 222 -15.30 11.18 -7.36
N LEU A 223 -14.97 9.88 -7.41
CA LEU A 223 -15.30 8.97 -8.52
C LEU A 223 -16.82 8.78 -8.69
N GLN A 224 -17.56 8.59 -7.59
CA GLN A 224 -19.02 8.49 -7.59
C GLN A 224 -19.67 9.78 -8.14
N MET A 225 -19.21 10.96 -7.71
CA MET A 225 -19.69 12.24 -8.26
C MET A 225 -19.29 12.43 -9.72
N TYR A 226 -18.04 12.14 -10.09
CA TYR A 226 -17.58 12.23 -11.49
C TYR A 226 -18.45 11.37 -12.43
N ARG A 227 -18.79 10.15 -12.02
CA ARG A 227 -19.69 9.25 -12.76
C ARG A 227 -21.08 9.85 -12.98
N ILE A 228 -21.64 10.49 -11.96
CA ILE A 228 -22.97 11.13 -12.04
C ILE A 228 -22.92 12.39 -12.92
N LEU A 229 -21.88 13.22 -12.80
CA LEU A 229 -21.74 14.46 -13.56
C LEU A 229 -21.46 14.23 -15.06
N ASN A 230 -20.75 13.16 -15.42
CA ASN A 230 -20.30 12.91 -16.80
C ASN A 230 -21.09 11.79 -17.51
N GLY A 231 -21.87 10.99 -16.78
CA GLY A 231 -22.52 9.75 -17.26
C GLY A 231 -23.70 9.93 -18.23
N HIS A 232 -23.83 11.07 -18.90
CA HIS A 232 -24.92 11.37 -19.84
C HIS A 232 -24.43 11.78 -21.26
N HIS A 233 -23.12 11.77 -21.51
CA HIS A 233 -22.52 12.15 -22.80
C HIS A 233 -22.53 11.01 -23.83
N ALA A 234 -23.71 10.63 -24.32
CA ALA A 234 -23.88 9.64 -25.38
C ALA A 234 -23.63 10.25 -26.78
N ALA A 235 -22.40 10.13 -27.29
CA ALA A 235 -21.98 10.61 -28.61
C ALA A 235 -20.83 9.73 -29.15
N GLU A 236 -21.21 8.69 -29.92
CA GLU A 236 -20.43 7.49 -30.28
C GLU A 236 -19.15 7.74 -31.12
N ASN A 237 -18.17 8.42 -30.52
CA ASN A 237 -16.85 8.67 -31.08
C ASN A 237 -15.77 7.87 -30.33
N SER A 238 -14.62 7.64 -30.97
CA SER A 238 -13.40 7.09 -30.33
C SER A 238 -13.05 7.78 -29.01
N ASP A 239 -13.22 9.10 -28.98
CA ASP A 239 -12.93 9.93 -27.81
C ASP A 239 -13.89 9.67 -26.63
N GLN A 240 -15.11 9.20 -26.88
CA GLN A 240 -16.00 8.73 -25.81
C GLN A 240 -15.44 7.43 -25.22
N PHE A 241 -15.12 6.45 -26.07
CA PHE A 241 -14.58 5.17 -25.61
C PHE A 241 -13.28 5.33 -24.80
N LEU A 242 -12.36 6.19 -25.23
CA LEU A 242 -11.12 6.48 -24.50
C LEU A 242 -11.38 7.12 -23.12
N ARG A 243 -12.34 8.05 -23.01
CA ARG A 243 -12.74 8.64 -21.72
C ARG A 243 -13.38 7.60 -20.81
N GLU A 244 -14.26 6.77 -21.34
CA GLU A 244 -14.92 5.71 -20.56
C GLU A 244 -13.96 4.63 -20.11
N GLU A 245 -13.03 4.17 -20.95
CA GLU A 245 -12.03 3.17 -20.56
C GLU A 245 -11.06 3.74 -19.53
N SER A 246 -10.66 5.01 -19.66
CA SER A 246 -9.89 5.72 -18.63
C SER A 246 -10.64 5.79 -17.30
N PHE A 247 -11.95 6.06 -17.33
CA PHE A 247 -12.80 6.01 -16.12
C PHE A 247 -12.92 4.59 -15.55
N ARG A 248 -13.25 3.59 -16.37
CA ARG A 248 -13.35 2.17 -15.96
C ARG A 248 -12.06 1.70 -15.29
N ARG A 249 -10.91 1.96 -15.92
CA ARG A 249 -9.61 1.58 -15.36
C ARG A 249 -9.25 2.36 -14.10
N THR A 250 -9.65 3.62 -13.98
CA THR A 250 -9.46 4.40 -12.73
C THR A 250 -10.32 3.86 -11.58
N LEU A 251 -11.58 3.49 -11.86
CA LEU A 251 -12.46 2.81 -10.91
C LEU A 251 -11.87 1.46 -10.47
N TRP A 252 -11.37 0.67 -11.40
CA TRP A 252 -10.76 -0.63 -11.10
C TRP A 252 -9.42 -0.51 -10.36
N LEU A 253 -8.61 0.51 -10.65
CA LEU A 253 -7.43 0.85 -9.84
C LEU A 253 -7.83 1.18 -8.39
N LEU A 254 -8.88 1.98 -8.21
CA LEU A 254 -9.37 2.31 -6.88
C LEU A 254 -9.93 1.09 -6.15
N TYR A 255 -10.64 0.19 -6.85
CA TYR A 255 -11.11 -1.07 -6.30
C TYR A 255 -9.95 -2.00 -5.87
N ILE A 256 -8.87 -2.07 -6.65
CA ILE A 256 -7.65 -2.80 -6.27
C ILE A 256 -7.04 -2.18 -5.01
N LEU A 257 -6.89 -0.85 -4.96
CA LEU A 257 -6.38 -0.15 -3.77
C LEU A 257 -7.28 -0.38 -2.54
N ASP A 258 -8.59 -0.46 -2.73
CA ASP A 258 -9.55 -0.81 -1.67
C ASP A 258 -9.38 -2.26 -1.19
N CYS A 259 -9.25 -3.24 -2.11
CA CYS A 259 -8.95 -4.64 -1.76
C CYS A 259 -7.69 -4.78 -0.90
N LEU A 260 -6.67 -3.95 -1.14
CA LEU A 260 -5.44 -3.96 -0.36
C LEU A 260 -5.63 -3.20 0.97
N LEU A 261 -6.06 -1.94 0.92
CA LEU A 261 -6.00 -1.02 2.05
C LEU A 261 -7.09 -1.22 3.12
N THR A 262 -8.08 -2.08 2.86
CA THR A 262 -9.04 -2.54 3.88
C THR A 262 -8.70 -3.93 4.44
N SER A 263 -7.46 -4.42 4.28
CA SER A 263 -7.05 -5.75 4.75
C SER A 263 -6.87 -5.91 6.27
N THR A 264 -7.47 -5.03 7.09
CA THR A 264 -7.32 -5.01 8.55
C THR A 264 -8.67 -4.72 9.22
N PRO A 265 -9.02 -5.40 10.34
CA PRO A 265 -10.25 -5.14 11.09
C PRO A 265 -10.46 -3.65 11.41
N GLY A 266 -11.72 -3.21 11.34
CA GLY A 266 -12.11 -1.81 11.57
C GLY A 266 -11.96 -0.88 10.36
N ARG A 267 -11.39 -1.35 9.25
CA ARG A 267 -11.46 -0.67 7.94
C ARG A 267 -12.61 -1.25 7.13
N PHE A 268 -13.30 -0.41 6.37
CA PHE A 268 -14.45 -0.79 5.54
C PHE A 268 -14.20 -0.38 4.09
N ALA A 269 -14.79 -1.11 3.14
CA ALA A 269 -14.71 -0.83 1.72
C ALA A 269 -15.20 0.60 1.40
N ALA A 270 -14.43 1.32 0.60
CA ALA A 270 -14.77 2.67 0.12
C ALA A 270 -15.74 2.65 -1.07
N LEU A 271 -15.77 1.55 -1.83
CA LEU A 271 -16.71 1.25 -2.90
C LEU A 271 -17.67 0.14 -2.47
N SER A 272 -18.94 0.22 -2.88
CA SER A 272 -19.92 -0.85 -2.62
C SER A 272 -20.03 -1.84 -3.79
N ASP A 273 -20.76 -2.94 -3.60
CA ASP A 273 -21.04 -3.90 -4.68
C ASP A 273 -21.84 -3.23 -5.82
N GLU A 274 -22.73 -2.29 -5.51
CA GLU A 274 -23.50 -1.53 -6.50
C GLU A 274 -22.64 -0.57 -7.34
N ASP A 275 -21.56 -0.01 -6.78
CA ASP A 275 -20.61 0.82 -7.53
C ASP A 275 -19.99 0.02 -8.68
N ILE A 276 -19.63 -1.25 -8.44
CA ILE A 276 -18.85 -2.09 -9.36
C ILE A 276 -19.70 -3.04 -10.23
N ALA A 277 -20.89 -3.45 -9.78
CA ALA A 277 -21.68 -4.54 -10.40
C ALA A 277 -21.94 -4.36 -11.91
N ASN A 278 -22.19 -3.12 -12.33
CA ASN A 278 -22.53 -2.75 -13.70
C ASN A 278 -21.32 -2.18 -14.49
N VAL A 279 -20.09 -2.41 -14.03
CA VAL A 279 -18.87 -1.91 -14.68
C VAL A 279 -18.18 -3.05 -15.42
N ALA A 280 -17.92 -2.84 -16.72
CA ALA A 280 -17.12 -3.76 -17.53
C ALA A 280 -15.68 -3.84 -16.99
N LEU A 281 -15.07 -5.03 -17.01
CA LEU A 281 -13.64 -5.20 -16.75
C LEU A 281 -12.81 -4.45 -17.82
N PRO A 282 -11.56 -4.05 -17.52
CA PRO A 282 -10.67 -3.43 -18.48
C PRO A 282 -10.49 -4.26 -19.76
N CYS A 283 -10.49 -3.60 -20.91
CA CYS A 283 -10.14 -4.24 -22.18
C CYS A 283 -8.63 -4.44 -22.31
N SER A 284 -8.17 -5.11 -23.38
CA SER A 284 -6.74 -5.25 -23.66
C SER A 284 -6.05 -3.90 -23.89
N ASP A 285 -4.78 -3.78 -23.52
CA ASP A 285 -4.01 -2.54 -23.67
C ASP A 285 -3.85 -2.11 -25.13
N ILE A 286 -3.92 -3.06 -26.07
CA ILE A 286 -4.00 -2.78 -27.52
C ILE A 286 -5.29 -2.01 -27.84
N ASN A 287 -6.44 -2.51 -27.39
CA ASN A 287 -7.72 -1.86 -27.66
C ASN A 287 -7.84 -0.50 -26.97
N PHE A 288 -7.27 -0.36 -25.77
CA PHE A 288 -7.17 0.94 -25.11
C PHE A 288 -6.26 1.90 -25.90
N ALA A 289 -5.03 1.50 -26.26
CA ALA A 289 -4.04 2.37 -26.91
C ALA A 289 -4.42 2.84 -28.33
N PHE A 290 -5.22 2.06 -29.06
CA PHE A 290 -5.75 2.43 -30.38
C PHE A 290 -7.17 3.04 -30.33
N GLY A 291 -7.82 3.06 -29.17
CA GLY A 291 -9.21 3.52 -29.05
C GLY A 291 -10.24 2.59 -29.72
N ASN A 292 -9.90 1.30 -29.88
CA ASN A 292 -10.78 0.29 -30.48
C ASN A 292 -11.96 0.01 -29.54
N ALA A 293 -13.12 0.59 -29.82
CA ALA A 293 -14.32 0.41 -29.01
C ALA A 293 -14.73 -1.07 -28.91
N VAL A 294 -14.78 -1.59 -27.69
CA VAL A 294 -15.08 -2.99 -27.40
C VAL A 294 -15.88 -3.14 -26.10
N TYR A 295 -16.86 -4.02 -26.08
CA TYR A 295 -17.61 -4.39 -24.88
C TYR A 295 -16.96 -5.59 -24.20
N VAL A 296 -16.67 -5.46 -22.90
CA VAL A 296 -16.06 -6.51 -22.07
C VAL A 296 -17.02 -6.85 -20.93
N LYS A 297 -17.00 -8.11 -20.47
CA LYS A 297 -17.84 -8.58 -19.37
C LYS A 297 -17.60 -7.79 -18.08
N THR A 298 -18.61 -7.69 -17.21
CA THR A 298 -18.44 -7.22 -15.83
C THR A 298 -17.75 -8.28 -14.96
N LEU A 299 -17.25 -7.88 -13.79
CA LEU A 299 -16.62 -8.79 -12.82
C LEU A 299 -17.56 -9.96 -12.45
N ALA A 300 -18.84 -9.66 -12.17
CA ALA A 300 -19.85 -10.68 -11.88
C ALA A 300 -20.05 -11.66 -13.05
N GLN A 301 -20.21 -11.14 -14.28
CA GLN A 301 -20.36 -11.97 -15.49
C GLN A 301 -19.15 -12.87 -15.79
N GLN A 302 -17.95 -12.47 -15.36
CA GLN A 302 -16.72 -13.25 -15.53
C GLN A 302 -16.54 -14.31 -14.42
N LEU A 303 -17.13 -14.10 -13.23
CA LEU A 303 -17.14 -15.06 -12.13
C LEU A 303 -18.28 -16.09 -12.24
N ASP A 304 -19.49 -15.68 -12.66
CA ASP A 304 -20.67 -16.55 -12.91
C ASP A 304 -20.54 -17.41 -14.19
N HIS A 305 -19.30 -17.74 -14.59
CA HIS A 305 -18.95 -18.28 -15.91
C HIS A 305 -19.57 -19.67 -16.23
N ALA A 306 -20.16 -20.33 -15.23
CA ALA A 306 -20.88 -21.60 -15.35
C ALA A 306 -22.39 -21.44 -15.65
N ARG A 307 -22.97 -20.23 -15.56
CA ARG A 307 -24.41 -19.98 -15.70
C ARG A 307 -24.80 -19.23 -16.97
N LEU A 308 -23.90 -18.43 -17.51
CA LEU A 308 -24.12 -17.63 -18.71
C LEU A 308 -23.21 -18.14 -19.83
N GLY A 309 -23.82 -18.66 -20.90
CA GLY A 309 -23.10 -19.04 -22.12
C GLY A 309 -22.38 -17.84 -22.76
N ALA A 310 -21.41 -18.11 -23.63
CA ALA A 310 -20.62 -17.06 -24.28
C ALA A 310 -21.53 -16.06 -25.03
N VAL A 311 -21.59 -14.82 -24.52
CA VAL A 311 -22.37 -13.74 -25.13
C VAL A 311 -21.68 -13.30 -26.43
N PRO A 312 -22.31 -13.44 -27.61
CA PRO A 312 -21.69 -13.06 -28.87
C PRO A 312 -21.32 -11.58 -28.88
N GLY A 313 -20.09 -11.26 -29.28
CA GLY A 313 -19.60 -9.88 -29.35
C GLY A 313 -18.93 -9.34 -28.07
N THR A 314 -18.79 -10.11 -26.99
CA THR A 314 -17.88 -9.72 -25.89
C THR A 314 -16.43 -9.88 -26.32
N GLY A 315 -15.63 -8.82 -26.17
CA GLY A 315 -14.17 -8.88 -26.31
C GLY A 315 -13.46 -9.41 -25.08
N GLU A 316 -12.15 -9.63 -25.24
CA GLU A 316 -11.29 -10.21 -24.21
C GLU A 316 -11.02 -9.25 -23.03
N VAL A 317 -10.91 -9.84 -21.84
CA VAL A 317 -10.47 -9.16 -20.62
C VAL A 317 -8.97 -8.87 -20.73
N GLY A 318 -8.56 -7.63 -20.48
CA GLY A 318 -7.14 -7.24 -20.47
C GLY A 318 -6.39 -7.76 -19.24
N GLU A 319 -5.06 -7.72 -19.27
CA GLU A 319 -4.19 -8.13 -18.17
C GLU A 319 -4.57 -7.44 -16.84
N PHE A 320 -4.86 -6.14 -16.90
CA PHE A 320 -5.32 -5.36 -15.75
C PHE A 320 -6.67 -5.86 -15.18
N GLY A 321 -7.55 -6.42 -16.02
CA GLY A 321 -8.77 -7.09 -15.57
C GLY A 321 -8.49 -8.40 -14.82
N TYR A 322 -7.46 -9.14 -15.19
CA TYR A 322 -7.02 -10.31 -14.42
C TYR A 322 -6.41 -9.91 -13.06
N ILE A 323 -5.77 -8.74 -12.96
CA ILE A 323 -5.34 -8.15 -11.67
C ILE A 323 -6.56 -7.79 -10.79
N VAL A 324 -7.65 -7.26 -11.36
CA VAL A 324 -8.91 -6.99 -10.64
C VAL A 324 -9.49 -8.29 -10.05
N ILE A 325 -9.62 -9.34 -10.85
CA ILE A 325 -10.19 -10.63 -10.40
C ILE A 325 -9.29 -11.24 -9.31
N SER A 326 -7.96 -11.19 -9.49
CA SER A 326 -7.00 -11.66 -8.48
C SER A 326 -7.05 -10.86 -7.17
N SER A 327 -7.32 -9.54 -7.26
CA SER A 327 -7.53 -8.66 -6.10
C SER A 327 -8.87 -8.91 -5.40
N THR A 328 -9.87 -9.40 -6.13
CA THR A 328 -11.15 -9.87 -5.56
C THR A 328 -10.90 -11.13 -4.71
N ILE A 329 -10.17 -12.11 -5.26
CA ILE A 329 -9.77 -13.32 -4.53
C ILE A 329 -8.91 -12.98 -3.31
N TRP A 330 -7.97 -12.03 -3.40
CA TRP A 330 -7.22 -11.53 -2.24
C TRP A 330 -8.15 -11.01 -1.13
N ARG A 331 -9.16 -10.18 -1.49
CA ARG A 331 -10.15 -9.66 -0.54
C ARG A 331 -10.96 -10.80 0.11
N GLU A 332 -11.30 -11.86 -0.62
CA GLU A 332 -11.98 -13.03 -0.06
C GLU A 332 -11.08 -13.83 0.91
N VAL A 333 -9.80 -14.05 0.58
CA VAL A 333 -8.83 -14.71 1.47
C VAL A 333 -8.68 -13.93 2.78
N VAL A 334 -8.54 -12.61 2.71
CA VAL A 334 -8.48 -11.74 3.88
C VAL A 334 -9.79 -11.74 4.68
N SER A 335 -10.95 -11.80 3.99
CA SER A 335 -12.27 -11.95 4.63
C SER A 335 -12.38 -13.26 5.42
N MET A 336 -11.93 -14.39 4.87
CA MET A 336 -11.88 -15.68 5.58
C MET A 336 -10.99 -15.61 6.83
N LEU A 337 -9.81 -15.00 6.72
CA LEU A 337 -8.86 -14.88 7.83
C LEU A 337 -9.37 -13.97 8.95
N THR A 338 -9.93 -12.81 8.60
CA THR A 338 -10.44 -11.82 9.57
C THR A 338 -11.78 -12.20 10.21
N ARG A 339 -12.52 -13.17 9.63
CA ARG A 339 -13.82 -13.65 10.13
C ARG A 339 -13.78 -15.00 10.83
N THR A 340 -12.68 -15.75 10.71
CA THR A 340 -12.50 -17.05 11.38
C THR A 340 -11.41 -16.99 12.46
N ASN A 341 -11.54 -17.81 13.49
CA ASN A 341 -10.47 -18.14 14.43
C ASN A 341 -10.23 -19.66 14.41
N LEU A 342 -9.37 -20.21 15.29
CA LEU A 342 -9.12 -21.66 15.33
C LEU A 342 -10.39 -22.50 15.53
N GLN A 343 -11.37 -22.01 16.31
CA GLN A 343 -12.60 -22.73 16.65
C GLN A 343 -13.72 -22.56 15.59
N THR A 344 -13.70 -21.47 14.82
CA THR A 344 -14.66 -21.19 13.74
C THR A 344 -14.10 -21.45 12.34
N PHE A 345 -12.93 -22.11 12.26
CA PHE A 345 -12.32 -22.51 11.00
C PHE A 345 -13.09 -23.64 10.32
N ARG A 346 -13.08 -23.63 8.98
CA ARG A 346 -13.62 -24.68 8.12
C ARG A 346 -12.65 -24.95 6.98
N GLU A 347 -12.39 -26.22 6.69
CA GLU A 347 -11.51 -26.60 5.57
C GLU A 347 -12.21 -26.31 4.24
N GLU A 348 -13.54 -26.45 4.19
CA GLU A 348 -14.38 -26.17 3.01
C GLU A 348 -14.17 -24.74 2.49
N ASP A 349 -14.08 -23.75 3.38
CA ASP A 349 -13.87 -22.35 3.02
C ASP A 349 -12.48 -22.13 2.38
N CYS A 350 -11.47 -22.90 2.82
CA CYS A 350 -10.16 -22.91 2.19
C CYS A 350 -10.15 -23.66 0.86
N ILE A 351 -10.90 -24.75 0.74
CA ILE A 351 -11.05 -25.52 -0.52
C ILE A 351 -11.74 -24.67 -1.59
N GLU A 352 -12.78 -23.89 -1.23
CA GLU A 352 -13.42 -22.94 -2.16
C GLU A 352 -12.42 -21.90 -2.66
N LEU A 353 -11.64 -21.29 -1.76
CA LEU A 353 -10.62 -20.29 -2.12
C LEU A 353 -9.51 -20.88 -2.99
N ILE A 354 -9.02 -22.09 -2.70
CA ILE A 354 -8.06 -22.81 -3.55
C ILE A 354 -8.69 -23.07 -4.94
N GLY A 355 -9.96 -23.50 -4.99
CA GLY A 355 -10.70 -23.69 -6.23
C GLY A 355 -10.82 -22.42 -7.07
N LYS A 356 -11.04 -21.25 -6.45
CA LYS A 356 -11.05 -19.95 -7.14
C LYS A 356 -9.67 -19.54 -7.65
N ILE A 357 -8.60 -19.74 -6.87
CA ILE A 357 -7.23 -19.42 -7.28
C ILE A 357 -6.79 -20.30 -8.46
N GLU A 358 -6.94 -21.62 -8.34
CA GLU A 358 -6.54 -22.58 -9.38
C GLU A 358 -7.44 -22.48 -10.61
N GLY A 359 -8.75 -22.26 -10.43
CA GLY A 359 -9.70 -22.00 -11.52
C GLY A 359 -9.36 -20.72 -12.29
N LEU A 360 -8.95 -19.66 -11.60
CA LEU A 360 -8.46 -18.45 -12.26
C LEU A 360 -7.17 -18.73 -13.04
N ARG A 361 -6.16 -19.37 -12.42
CA ARG A 361 -4.90 -19.78 -13.09
C ARG A 361 -5.16 -20.59 -14.37
N ALA A 362 -6.08 -21.55 -14.32
CA ALA A 362 -6.47 -22.39 -15.47
C ALA A 362 -7.27 -21.64 -16.55
N SER A 363 -7.93 -20.53 -16.22
CA SER A 363 -8.71 -19.70 -17.15
C SER A 363 -7.91 -18.58 -17.83
N LEU A 364 -6.63 -18.41 -17.49
CA LEU A 364 -5.78 -17.36 -18.06
C LEU A 364 -5.51 -17.62 -19.57
N PRO A 365 -5.73 -16.63 -20.45
CA PRO A 365 -5.25 -16.65 -21.83
C PRO A 365 -3.76 -16.97 -21.92
N MET A 366 -3.32 -17.63 -22.98
CA MET A 366 -1.97 -18.23 -23.07
C MET A 366 -0.82 -17.25 -22.81
N GLN A 367 -1.03 -15.96 -23.11
CA GLN A 367 -0.09 -14.86 -22.89
C GLN A 367 0.11 -14.52 -21.40
N PHE A 368 -0.87 -14.80 -20.53
CA PHE A 368 -0.87 -14.47 -19.10
C PHE A 368 -0.60 -15.68 -18.19
N VAL A 369 -0.61 -16.92 -18.70
CA VAL A 369 -0.27 -18.12 -17.92
C VAL A 369 1.20 -18.08 -17.51
N ASP A 370 1.50 -18.25 -16.21
CA ASP A 370 2.89 -18.35 -15.75
C ASP A 370 3.56 -19.64 -16.22
N LYS A 371 4.74 -19.49 -16.81
CA LYS A 371 5.55 -20.54 -17.42
C LYS A 371 7.03 -20.12 -17.39
N PRO A 372 7.99 -21.06 -17.32
CA PRO A 372 9.42 -20.75 -17.42
C PRO A 372 9.74 -19.85 -18.62
N GLY A 373 10.30 -18.67 -18.34
CA GLY A 373 10.65 -17.66 -19.35
C GLY A 373 9.54 -16.69 -19.75
N GLN A 374 8.27 -16.90 -19.38
CA GLN A 374 7.16 -16.02 -19.77
C GLN A 374 7.32 -14.58 -19.24
N ILE A 375 7.78 -14.44 -17.99
CA ILE A 375 8.12 -13.13 -17.41
C ILE A 375 9.19 -12.38 -18.21
N ASN A 376 10.17 -13.06 -18.81
CA ASN A 376 11.23 -12.42 -19.60
C ASN A 376 10.69 -11.83 -20.91
N LEU A 377 9.71 -12.51 -21.52
CA LEU A 377 8.96 -11.98 -22.67
C LEU A 377 8.17 -10.72 -22.27
N HIS A 378 7.46 -10.75 -21.15
CA HIS A 378 6.75 -9.58 -20.64
C HIS A 378 7.68 -8.42 -20.24
N MET A 379 8.87 -8.69 -19.71
CA MET A 379 9.89 -7.65 -19.49
C MET A 379 10.34 -7.04 -20.82
N THR A 380 10.57 -7.85 -21.85
CA THR A 380 10.93 -7.37 -23.20
C THR A 380 9.81 -6.53 -23.85
N MET A 381 8.54 -6.88 -23.58
CA MET A 381 7.37 -6.13 -24.05
C MET A 381 7.01 -4.91 -23.18
N GLY A 382 7.68 -4.70 -22.04
CA GLY A 382 7.41 -3.59 -21.11
C GLY A 382 6.20 -3.79 -20.17
N SER A 383 5.64 -5.01 -20.11
CA SER A 383 4.50 -5.39 -19.26
C SER A 383 4.91 -6.20 -18.02
N GLY A 384 6.19 -6.54 -17.85
CA GLY A 384 6.67 -7.48 -16.80
C GLY A 384 6.30 -7.13 -15.35
N TYR A 385 6.21 -5.85 -14.99
CA TYR A 385 5.71 -5.44 -13.66
C TYR A 385 4.21 -5.74 -13.49
N THR A 386 3.41 -5.65 -14.55
CA THR A 386 1.97 -5.99 -14.56
C THR A 386 1.77 -7.49 -14.44
N PHE A 387 2.51 -8.28 -15.25
CA PHE A 387 2.51 -9.74 -15.18
C PHE A 387 2.97 -10.27 -13.81
N ALA A 388 4.05 -9.71 -13.27
CA ALA A 388 4.55 -10.10 -11.96
C ALA A 388 3.58 -9.69 -10.83
N MET A 389 2.91 -8.53 -10.93
CA MET A 389 1.85 -8.14 -9.98
C MET A 389 0.66 -9.11 -9.98
N LEU A 390 0.22 -9.55 -11.16
CA LEU A 390 -0.83 -10.56 -11.32
C LEU A 390 -0.48 -11.85 -10.58
N HIS A 391 0.70 -12.44 -10.85
CA HIS A 391 1.08 -13.71 -10.23
C HIS A 391 1.49 -13.57 -8.76
N CYS A 392 2.05 -12.43 -8.35
CA CYS A 392 2.29 -12.13 -6.93
C CYS A 392 0.98 -12.10 -6.12
N LEU A 393 -0.13 -11.58 -6.66
CA LEU A 393 -1.45 -11.68 -6.01
C LEU A 393 -1.88 -13.14 -5.82
N LEU A 394 -1.76 -13.96 -6.87
CA LEU A 394 -2.17 -15.37 -6.84
C LEU A 394 -1.30 -16.22 -5.90
N HIS A 395 0.02 -16.03 -5.92
CA HIS A 395 0.94 -16.69 -5.00
C HIS A 395 0.72 -16.23 -3.55
N CYS A 396 0.56 -14.93 -3.30
CA CYS A 396 0.25 -14.41 -1.96
C CYS A 396 -1.07 -15.01 -1.43
N ALA A 397 -2.14 -15.02 -2.23
CA ALA A 397 -3.41 -15.67 -1.88
C ALA A 397 -3.22 -17.17 -1.55
N THR A 398 -2.43 -17.90 -2.34
CA THR A 398 -2.11 -19.31 -2.09
C THR A 398 -1.35 -19.49 -0.76
N ILE A 399 -0.33 -18.67 -0.53
CA ILE A 399 0.49 -18.67 0.69
C ILE A 399 -0.38 -18.44 1.93
N PHE A 400 -1.27 -17.45 1.91
CA PHE A 400 -2.13 -17.15 3.07
C PHE A 400 -3.14 -18.27 3.37
N VAL A 401 -3.78 -18.86 2.35
CA VAL A 401 -4.70 -20.01 2.56
C VAL A 401 -3.95 -21.23 3.07
N HIS A 402 -2.81 -21.60 2.48
CA HIS A 402 -2.06 -22.77 2.92
C HIS A 402 -1.34 -22.57 4.27
N ARG A 403 -0.91 -21.35 4.63
CA ARG A 403 -0.48 -21.01 6.00
C ARG A 403 -1.61 -21.23 7.00
N ARG A 404 -2.85 -20.82 6.68
CA ARG A 404 -4.00 -21.05 7.56
C ARG A 404 -4.30 -22.54 7.75
N ARG A 405 -4.26 -23.34 6.68
CA ARG A 405 -4.38 -24.81 6.75
C ARG A 405 -3.26 -25.43 7.59
N LEU A 406 -2.02 -24.95 7.45
CA LEU A 406 -0.87 -25.43 8.23
C LEU A 406 -1.01 -25.12 9.73
N LEU A 407 -1.51 -23.92 10.09
CA LEU A 407 -1.72 -23.52 11.48
C LEU A 407 -2.69 -24.44 12.22
N GLN A 408 -3.74 -24.92 11.54
CA GLN A 408 -4.69 -25.89 12.12
C GLN A 408 -4.02 -27.21 12.50
N GLU A 409 -3.06 -27.68 11.69
CA GLU A 409 -2.29 -28.89 11.97
C GLU A 409 -1.27 -28.67 13.09
N VAL A 410 -0.44 -27.62 13.01
CA VAL A 410 0.65 -27.42 13.99
C VAL A 410 0.19 -26.94 15.37
N THR A 411 -1.04 -26.40 15.49
CA THR A 411 -1.64 -26.00 16.77
C THR A 411 -2.61 -27.03 17.36
N ALA A 412 -2.83 -28.16 16.67
CA ALA A 412 -3.64 -29.26 17.19
C ALA A 412 -3.02 -29.88 18.45
N SER A 413 -3.83 -30.23 19.44
CA SER A 413 -3.37 -30.77 20.74
C SER A 413 -2.71 -32.15 20.65
N ASN A 414 -2.88 -32.85 19.53
CA ASN A 414 -2.25 -34.12 19.19
C ASN A 414 -1.16 -34.00 18.11
N PHE A 415 -0.71 -32.77 17.79
CA PHE A 415 0.34 -32.56 16.78
C PHE A 415 1.65 -33.26 17.16
N THR A 416 2.22 -33.98 16.20
CA THR A 416 3.59 -34.49 16.27
C THR A 416 4.30 -34.19 14.95
N LEU A 417 5.51 -33.63 15.01
CA LEU A 417 6.24 -33.20 13.81
C LEU A 417 6.53 -34.39 12.88
N GLU A 418 6.94 -35.53 13.43
CA GLU A 418 7.25 -36.74 12.68
C GLU A 418 5.99 -37.37 12.05
N GLY A 419 4.90 -37.50 12.82
CA GLY A 419 3.62 -38.00 12.31
C GLY A 419 3.02 -37.09 11.23
N PHE A 420 3.13 -35.77 11.39
CA PHE A 420 2.67 -34.82 10.38
C PHE A 420 3.51 -34.87 9.11
N ARG A 421 4.86 -34.88 9.20
CA ARG A 421 5.77 -35.02 8.04
C ARG A 421 5.40 -36.20 7.14
N MET A 422 5.02 -37.34 7.72
CA MET A 422 4.64 -38.54 6.97
C MET A 422 3.23 -38.50 6.37
N SER A 423 2.42 -37.47 6.68
CA SER A 423 1.04 -37.36 6.20
C SER A 423 0.93 -36.83 4.76
N PRO A 424 -0.02 -37.31 3.95
CA PRO A 424 -0.30 -36.72 2.63
C PRO A 424 -0.69 -35.23 2.69
N ARG A 425 -1.31 -34.80 3.80
CA ARG A 425 -1.73 -33.40 4.02
C ARG A 425 -0.54 -32.47 4.23
N CYS A 426 0.52 -32.94 4.89
CA CYS A 426 1.79 -32.19 4.95
C CYS A 426 2.37 -32.02 3.55
N HIS A 427 2.47 -33.09 2.75
CA HIS A 427 3.00 -32.98 1.39
C HIS A 427 2.23 -31.98 0.51
N ASP A 428 0.89 -32.04 0.49
CA ASP A 428 0.03 -31.05 -0.21
C ASP A 428 0.27 -29.61 0.25
N ILE A 429 0.27 -29.37 1.57
CA ILE A 429 0.44 -28.03 2.12
C ILE A 429 1.84 -27.48 1.84
N ILE A 430 2.88 -28.28 2.06
CA ILE A 430 4.28 -27.86 1.94
C ILE A 430 4.67 -27.65 0.46
N ASP A 431 4.26 -28.53 -0.45
CA ASP A 431 4.52 -28.37 -1.89
C ASP A 431 3.89 -27.09 -2.45
N ARG A 432 2.62 -26.82 -2.12
CA ARG A 432 1.90 -25.62 -2.57
C ARG A 432 2.46 -24.33 -1.98
N LEU A 433 2.96 -24.38 -0.73
CA LEU A 433 3.69 -23.26 -0.13
C LEU A 433 5.04 -23.05 -0.83
N PHE A 434 5.89 -24.07 -0.96
CA PHE A 434 7.21 -23.93 -1.59
C PHE A 434 7.11 -23.46 -3.04
N THR A 435 6.21 -24.06 -3.83
CA THR A 435 5.96 -23.65 -5.22
C THR A 435 5.55 -22.19 -5.32
N SER A 436 4.66 -21.71 -4.43
CA SER A 436 4.21 -20.31 -4.44
C SER A 436 5.29 -19.34 -3.95
N CYS A 437 6.07 -19.72 -2.94
CA CYS A 437 7.16 -18.89 -2.42
C CYS A 437 8.29 -18.76 -3.45
N HIS A 438 8.66 -19.87 -4.10
CA HIS A 438 9.64 -19.89 -5.19
C HIS A 438 9.16 -19.08 -6.40
N GLY A 439 7.89 -19.20 -6.78
CA GLY A 439 7.28 -18.43 -7.87
C GLY A 439 7.40 -16.91 -7.64
N THR A 440 6.98 -16.43 -6.46
CA THR A 440 7.13 -15.02 -6.09
C THR A 440 8.59 -14.52 -6.17
N ILE A 441 9.55 -15.22 -5.56
CA ILE A 441 10.96 -14.80 -5.61
C ILE A 441 11.49 -14.82 -7.05
N SER A 442 11.15 -15.84 -7.84
CA SER A 442 11.53 -15.95 -9.25
C SER A 442 11.02 -14.79 -10.10
N LEU A 443 9.77 -14.35 -9.85
CA LEU A 443 9.16 -13.22 -10.55
C LEU A 443 9.85 -11.90 -10.22
N LEU A 444 10.16 -11.61 -8.95
CA LEU A 444 10.89 -10.39 -8.57
C LEU A 444 12.32 -10.42 -9.15
N THR A 445 13.04 -11.54 -9.04
CA THR A 445 14.39 -11.68 -9.59
C THR A 445 14.42 -11.53 -11.12
N ALA A 446 13.39 -12.01 -11.84
CA ALA A 446 13.28 -11.81 -13.29
C ALA A 446 12.96 -10.34 -13.68
N VAL A 447 12.11 -9.66 -12.90
CA VAL A 447 11.83 -8.21 -13.09
C VAL A 447 13.06 -7.36 -12.79
N GLU A 448 13.85 -7.71 -11.78
CA GLU A 448 15.13 -7.07 -11.49
C GLU A 448 16.15 -7.31 -12.61
N ALA A 449 16.36 -8.57 -13.02
CA ALA A 449 17.31 -8.92 -14.07
C ALA A 449 16.96 -8.33 -15.45
N GLY A 450 15.67 -8.07 -15.72
CA GLY A 450 15.19 -7.37 -16.91
C GLY A 450 15.09 -5.84 -16.79
N SER A 451 15.45 -5.25 -15.64
CA SER A 451 15.45 -3.80 -15.44
C SER A 451 16.72 -3.13 -15.99
N GLU A 452 16.69 -1.81 -16.19
CA GLU A 452 17.83 -1.05 -16.73
C GLU A 452 18.95 -0.94 -15.69
N LYS A 453 20.19 -1.32 -16.06
CA LYS A 453 21.32 -1.47 -15.11
C LYS A 453 21.65 -0.21 -14.29
N ASP A 454 21.33 0.97 -14.81
CA ASP A 454 21.58 2.26 -14.15
C ASP A 454 20.41 2.72 -13.25
N GLN A 455 19.35 1.91 -13.09
CA GLN A 455 18.13 2.23 -12.35
C GLN A 455 17.65 1.05 -11.50
N SER A 456 17.86 1.12 -10.18
CA SER A 456 17.34 0.11 -9.24
C SER A 456 15.80 0.00 -9.32
N PRO A 457 15.23 -1.22 -9.35
CA PRO A 457 13.79 -1.42 -9.52
C PRO A 457 12.98 -0.95 -8.32
N CYS A 458 12.10 0.03 -8.51
CA CYS A 458 11.15 0.48 -7.49
C CYS A 458 9.95 -0.47 -7.42
N PHE A 459 10.12 -1.63 -6.79
CA PHE A 459 9.07 -2.63 -6.70
C PHE A 459 7.78 -2.10 -6.06
N PRO A 460 6.59 -2.42 -6.61
CA PRO A 460 5.30 -2.17 -5.97
C PRO A 460 5.22 -2.81 -4.58
N ILE A 461 4.61 -2.10 -3.63
CA ILE A 461 4.49 -2.52 -2.22
C ILE A 461 3.91 -3.94 -2.08
N PHE A 462 2.94 -4.33 -2.91
CA PHE A 462 2.36 -5.67 -2.86
C PHE A 462 3.33 -6.78 -3.31
N MET A 463 4.17 -6.52 -4.32
CA MET A 463 5.17 -7.49 -4.78
C MET A 463 6.22 -7.72 -3.68
N LEU A 464 6.65 -6.65 -3.01
CA LEU A 464 7.50 -6.73 -1.82
C LEU A 464 6.80 -7.49 -0.67
N PHE A 465 5.51 -7.25 -0.42
CA PHE A 465 4.77 -7.98 0.61
C PHE A 465 4.62 -9.48 0.30
N SER A 466 4.39 -9.83 -0.96
CA SER A 466 4.41 -11.23 -1.40
C SER A 466 5.80 -11.84 -1.17
N SER A 467 6.88 -11.12 -1.49
CA SER A 467 8.25 -11.57 -1.23
C SER A 467 8.58 -11.72 0.25
N PHE A 468 8.10 -10.81 1.10
CA PHE A 468 8.23 -10.90 2.56
C PHE A 468 7.53 -12.16 3.09
N THR A 469 6.26 -12.34 2.73
CA THR A 469 5.45 -13.46 3.24
C THR A 469 5.90 -14.81 2.68
N ALA A 470 6.44 -14.85 1.45
CA ALA A 470 7.14 -16.01 0.91
C ALA A 470 8.39 -16.39 1.72
N ALA A 471 9.30 -15.43 1.93
CA ALA A 471 10.53 -15.65 2.69
C ALA A 471 10.25 -16.01 4.17
N ALA A 472 9.32 -15.32 4.82
CA ALA A 472 8.93 -15.61 6.21
C ALA A 472 8.32 -17.01 6.34
N THR A 473 7.50 -17.43 5.37
CA THR A 473 6.94 -18.79 5.33
C THR A 473 8.04 -19.83 5.20
N VAL A 474 8.94 -19.70 4.22
CA VAL A 474 10.01 -20.70 4.00
C VAL A 474 11.04 -20.70 5.14
N ALA A 475 11.28 -19.56 5.78
CA ALA A 475 12.09 -19.49 6.99
C ALA A 475 11.43 -20.25 8.16
N TYR A 476 10.13 -20.04 8.39
CA TYR A 476 9.36 -20.79 9.38
C TYR A 476 9.31 -22.29 9.08
N LEU A 477 9.08 -22.70 7.83
CA LEU A 477 9.10 -24.11 7.44
C LEU A 477 10.48 -24.74 7.72
N SER A 478 11.56 -23.99 7.54
CA SER A 478 12.91 -24.46 7.83
C SER A 478 13.16 -24.57 9.35
N LEU A 479 12.79 -23.55 10.14
CA LEU A 479 12.88 -23.56 11.62
C LEU A 479 12.01 -24.64 12.27
N LYS A 480 10.82 -24.93 11.72
CA LYS A 480 9.91 -25.99 12.19
C LYS A 480 10.35 -27.38 11.68
N GLY A 481 11.38 -27.46 10.84
CA GLY A 481 11.85 -28.71 10.23
C GLY A 481 10.87 -29.35 9.25
N LEU A 482 10.03 -28.55 8.58
CA LEU A 482 9.06 -28.96 7.56
C LEU A 482 9.58 -28.79 6.11
N THR A 483 10.73 -28.14 5.92
CA THR A 483 11.41 -28.03 4.62
C THR A 483 11.80 -29.42 4.08
N PRO A 484 11.43 -29.80 2.85
CA PRO A 484 11.83 -31.07 2.23
C PRO A 484 13.36 -31.20 2.10
N PRO A 485 13.95 -32.39 2.33
CA PRO A 485 15.42 -32.56 2.29
C PRO A 485 16.07 -32.17 0.96
N ASN A 486 15.37 -32.33 -0.16
CA ASN A 486 15.81 -31.94 -1.50
C ASN A 486 15.61 -30.45 -1.82
N ALA A 487 15.02 -29.67 -0.91
CA ALA A 487 14.68 -28.25 -1.10
C ALA A 487 15.44 -27.31 -0.14
N VAL A 488 16.35 -27.82 0.69
CA VAL A 488 17.06 -27.03 1.72
C VAL A 488 17.88 -25.87 1.13
N GLU A 489 18.59 -26.11 0.03
CA GLU A 489 19.34 -25.05 -0.66
C GLU A 489 18.39 -24.00 -1.29
N THR A 490 17.32 -24.45 -1.94
CA THR A 490 16.28 -23.57 -2.50
C THR A 490 15.61 -22.74 -1.40
N ALA A 491 15.39 -23.33 -0.22
CA ALA A 491 14.84 -22.63 0.94
C ALA A 491 15.78 -21.51 1.42
N ALA A 492 17.08 -21.79 1.55
CA ALA A 492 18.08 -20.81 1.92
C ALA A 492 18.15 -19.63 0.92
N HIS A 493 18.07 -19.92 -0.39
CA HIS A 493 18.00 -18.89 -1.42
C HIS A 493 16.73 -18.03 -1.31
N ILE A 494 15.55 -18.62 -1.15
CA ILE A 494 14.28 -17.89 -1.00
C ILE A 494 14.31 -16.91 0.20
N VAL A 495 14.84 -17.32 1.34
CA VAL A 495 14.92 -16.44 2.53
C VAL A 495 15.95 -15.33 2.32
N LYS A 496 17.12 -15.66 1.76
CA LYS A 496 18.19 -14.71 1.45
C LYS A 496 17.74 -13.63 0.45
N ASP A 497 17.11 -14.04 -0.65
CA ASP A 497 16.70 -13.12 -1.71
C ASP A 497 15.48 -12.29 -1.30
N GLY A 498 14.55 -12.86 -0.53
CA GLY A 498 13.48 -12.08 0.10
C GLY A 498 13.99 -11.06 1.12
N LEU A 499 15.01 -11.41 1.93
CA LEU A 499 15.67 -10.48 2.85
C LEU A 499 16.38 -9.34 2.10
N ARG A 500 17.03 -9.64 0.97
CA ARG A 500 17.62 -8.65 0.05
C ARG A 500 16.57 -7.69 -0.50
N PHE A 501 15.48 -8.20 -1.08
CA PHE A 501 14.37 -7.35 -1.56
C PHE A 501 13.76 -6.49 -0.45
N MET A 502 13.74 -6.94 0.81
CA MET A 502 13.30 -6.12 1.93
C MET A 502 14.30 -5.03 2.33
N ALA A 503 15.61 -5.26 2.17
CA ALA A 503 16.63 -4.25 2.41
C ALA A 503 16.56 -3.14 1.36
N ASP A 504 16.62 -3.53 0.07
CA ASP A 504 16.61 -2.61 -1.08
C ASP A 504 15.26 -1.88 -1.20
N GLY A 505 14.16 -2.59 -0.88
CA GLY A 505 12.82 -2.02 -0.84
C GLY A 505 12.60 -1.02 0.31
N ASN A 506 13.32 -1.14 1.43
CA ASN A 506 13.12 -0.29 2.61
C ASN A 506 13.60 1.15 2.43
N GLU A 507 14.60 1.40 1.57
CA GLU A 507 15.02 2.78 1.23
C GLU A 507 13.91 3.53 0.47
N ASN A 508 13.27 2.82 -0.46
CA ASN A 508 12.16 3.33 -1.26
C ASN A 508 10.87 3.45 -0.43
N TRP A 509 10.61 2.48 0.46
CA TRP A 509 9.36 2.32 1.20
C TRP A 509 9.62 2.06 2.69
N PRO A 510 9.57 3.10 3.55
CA PRO A 510 9.72 2.96 5.01
C PRO A 510 8.75 1.94 5.67
N LEU A 511 7.66 1.59 4.99
CA LEU A 511 6.76 0.49 5.32
C LEU A 511 7.47 -0.87 5.53
N MET A 512 8.52 -1.17 4.77
CA MET A 512 9.27 -2.44 4.87
C MET A 512 10.02 -2.60 6.21
N SER A 513 10.15 -1.54 7.01
CA SER A 513 11.01 -1.51 8.22
C SER A 513 10.59 -2.44 9.36
N SER A 514 9.35 -2.95 9.38
CA SER A 514 8.97 -4.09 10.25
C SER A 514 9.31 -5.43 9.59
N TRP A 515 9.01 -5.59 8.30
CA TRP A 515 9.16 -6.83 7.53
C TRP A 515 10.65 -7.23 7.42
N LEU A 516 11.53 -6.27 7.16
CA LEU A 516 12.99 -6.41 7.14
C LEU A 516 13.52 -6.86 8.51
N ARG A 517 13.06 -6.26 9.61
CA ARG A 517 13.48 -6.64 10.97
C ARG A 517 13.01 -8.06 11.32
N HIS A 518 11.79 -8.41 10.94
CA HIS A 518 11.23 -9.75 11.12
C HIS A 518 12.09 -10.81 10.40
N LEU A 519 12.31 -10.67 9.08
CA LEU A 519 13.17 -11.61 8.33
C LEU A 519 14.60 -11.66 8.86
N THR A 520 15.16 -10.54 9.31
CA THR A 520 16.52 -10.49 9.90
C THR A 520 16.63 -11.37 11.15
N VAL A 521 15.58 -11.42 11.98
CA VAL A 521 15.52 -12.32 13.15
C VAL A 521 15.43 -13.78 12.70
N MET A 522 14.53 -14.11 11.76
CA MET A 522 14.38 -15.48 11.26
C MET A 522 15.67 -16.02 10.61
N GLN A 523 16.31 -15.25 9.73
CA GLN A 523 17.57 -15.62 9.09
C GLN A 523 18.70 -15.79 10.11
N ARG A 524 18.73 -14.99 11.18
CA ARG A 524 19.73 -15.16 12.26
C ARG A 524 19.53 -16.48 13.00
N VAL A 525 18.30 -16.81 13.39
CA VAL A 525 18.04 -18.07 14.12
C VAL A 525 18.30 -19.29 13.22
N LEU A 526 17.96 -19.22 11.93
CA LEU A 526 18.33 -20.26 10.94
C LEU A 526 19.84 -20.49 10.87
N ASN A 527 20.64 -19.41 10.79
CA ASN A 527 22.10 -19.52 10.73
C ASN A 527 22.68 -20.10 12.03
N ASN A 528 22.12 -19.73 13.19
CA ASN A 528 22.54 -20.26 14.49
C ASN A 528 22.21 -21.76 14.62
N ASP A 529 21.01 -22.18 14.21
CA ASP A 529 20.56 -23.57 14.28
C ASP A 529 21.38 -24.48 13.35
N ALA A 530 21.63 -24.03 12.11
CA ALA A 530 22.51 -24.71 11.17
C ALA A 530 23.96 -24.83 11.69
N ALA A 531 24.48 -23.80 12.35
CA ALA A 531 25.80 -23.83 12.97
C ALA A 531 25.86 -24.79 14.18
N ALA A 532 24.80 -24.84 15.00
CA ALA A 532 24.70 -25.78 16.11
C ALA A 532 24.61 -27.24 15.62
N ALA A 533 23.82 -27.50 14.57
CA ALA A 533 23.75 -28.81 13.93
C ALA A 533 25.11 -29.25 13.34
N ALA A 534 25.82 -28.35 12.64
CA ALA A 534 27.17 -28.62 12.13
C ALA A 534 28.18 -28.91 13.26
N ALA A 535 28.11 -28.18 14.37
CA ALA A 535 28.95 -28.41 15.54
C ALA A 535 28.65 -29.75 16.25
N ALA A 536 27.40 -30.22 16.24
CA ALA A 536 27.01 -31.51 16.79
C ALA A 536 27.42 -32.71 15.91
N VAL A 537 27.58 -32.50 14.59
CA VAL A 537 28.06 -33.52 13.64
C VAL A 537 29.59 -33.57 13.57
N ALA A 538 30.29 -32.51 13.97
CA ALA A 538 31.76 -32.48 14.02
C ALA A 538 32.31 -33.46 15.09
N PRO A 539 33.20 -34.41 14.74
CA PRO A 539 33.77 -35.34 15.72
C PRO A 539 34.57 -34.62 16.82
N HIS A 540 34.49 -35.12 18.06
CA HIS A 540 35.23 -34.61 19.23
C HIS A 540 36.76 -34.83 19.15
N SER A 541 37.42 -34.14 18.22
CA SER A 541 38.87 -34.06 18.13
C SER A 541 39.43 -33.03 19.11
N ARG A 542 39.43 -33.37 20.42
CA ARG A 542 40.42 -32.90 21.44
C ARG A 542 40.12 -33.38 22.88
N HIS A 543 40.73 -34.50 23.24
CA HIS A 543 41.38 -34.74 24.54
C HIS A 543 42.33 -35.93 24.34
N GLY A 544 43.62 -35.89 24.69
CA GLY A 544 44.45 -34.76 25.10
C GLY A 544 45.80 -35.27 25.60
N SER A 545 46.88 -34.48 25.45
CA SER A 545 48.20 -34.83 25.99
C SER A 545 49.01 -33.58 26.34
N ASN A 546 49.23 -33.37 27.64
CA ASN A 546 50.25 -32.45 28.12
C ASN A 546 51.62 -33.11 27.95
N SER A 547 52.59 -32.37 27.43
CA SER A 547 54.01 -32.58 27.72
C SER A 547 54.71 -31.24 27.82
N HIS A 548 55.58 -31.09 28.81
CA HIS A 548 56.38 -29.88 28.97
C HIS A 548 57.60 -29.93 28.04
N GLY A 549 57.81 -28.83 27.29
CA GLY A 549 59.03 -28.58 26.53
C GLY A 549 59.22 -27.07 26.41
N ALA A 550 60.37 -26.56 26.81
CA ALA A 550 60.63 -25.13 26.88
C ALA A 550 61.70 -24.68 25.88
N ALA A 551 61.72 -23.36 25.67
CA ALA A 551 62.80 -22.54 25.12
C ALA A 551 62.82 -22.22 23.61
N SER A 552 63.38 -21.03 23.39
CA SER A 552 63.81 -20.38 22.13
C SER A 552 62.75 -19.92 21.13
N ALA A 553 62.75 -18.61 20.88
CA ALA A 553 62.16 -18.01 19.70
C ALA A 553 63.25 -17.79 18.64
N VAL A 554 62.94 -18.06 17.38
CA VAL A 554 63.63 -17.49 16.22
C VAL A 554 62.56 -17.01 15.24
N LYS A 555 62.79 -15.83 14.68
CA LYS A 555 61.99 -15.18 13.63
C LYS A 555 62.56 -15.58 12.29
N ASP A 556 61.74 -15.86 11.28
CA ASP A 556 61.98 -15.29 9.95
C ASP A 556 60.80 -15.34 8.98
N GLU A 557 60.96 -14.58 7.91
CA GLU A 557 60.02 -14.33 6.81
C GLU A 557 60.28 -15.30 5.63
N ILE A 558 59.35 -15.38 4.68
CA ILE A 558 59.56 -15.12 3.23
C ILE A 558 58.43 -15.74 2.38
N SER A 559 58.00 -14.98 1.37
CA SER A 559 57.04 -15.39 0.33
C SER A 559 57.76 -15.94 -0.91
N SER A 560 57.11 -16.83 -1.65
CA SER A 560 57.43 -17.05 -3.08
C SER A 560 56.21 -17.56 -3.86
N ASN A 561 56.11 -17.13 -5.11
CA ASN A 561 55.08 -17.53 -6.07
C ASN A 561 55.56 -18.67 -6.98
N ALA A 562 54.65 -19.17 -7.81
CA ALA A 562 54.89 -20.12 -8.89
C ALA A 562 56.00 -19.71 -9.87
N ASP A 563 56.71 -20.68 -10.46
CA ASP A 563 56.41 -21.16 -11.82
C ASP A 563 57.40 -22.25 -12.29
N THR A 564 56.91 -23.29 -12.98
CA THR A 564 57.66 -24.07 -13.98
C THR A 564 56.71 -24.91 -14.85
N ASN A 565 57.08 -25.19 -16.11
CA ASN A 565 56.14 -25.66 -17.15
C ASN A 565 56.84 -26.55 -18.21
N THR A 566 56.26 -27.73 -18.51
CA THR A 566 56.55 -28.70 -19.60
C THR A 566 55.51 -29.85 -19.48
N ASP A 567 54.97 -30.51 -20.51
CA ASP A 567 55.27 -30.48 -21.96
C ASP A 567 54.06 -30.88 -22.84
N THR A 568 53.85 -30.14 -23.93
CA THR A 568 53.68 -30.57 -25.35
C THR A 568 52.84 -31.80 -25.77
N MET A 569 51.90 -31.60 -26.72
CA MET A 569 51.73 -32.38 -27.99
C MET A 569 50.62 -31.77 -28.88
N ASP A 570 50.82 -31.74 -30.21
CA ASP A 570 50.00 -31.01 -31.20
C ASP A 570 48.86 -31.82 -31.85
N TYR A 571 47.93 -31.12 -32.54
CA TYR A 571 47.65 -31.37 -33.97
C TYR A 571 46.80 -30.27 -34.66
N ASP A 572 47.38 -29.66 -35.70
CA ASP A 572 46.87 -29.04 -36.94
C ASP A 572 45.38 -29.20 -37.37
N HIS A 573 44.77 -28.37 -38.25
CA HIS A 573 45.02 -27.00 -38.78
C HIS A 573 43.89 -26.67 -39.81
N SER A 574 43.32 -25.46 -39.88
CA SER A 574 42.75 -24.93 -41.16
C SER A 574 42.43 -23.42 -41.14
N ASN A 575 42.55 -22.79 -42.32
CA ASN A 575 42.39 -21.35 -42.60
C ASN A 575 40.91 -20.89 -42.58
N GLY A 576 40.57 -19.59 -42.47
CA GLY A 576 41.38 -18.37 -42.30
C GLY A 576 40.77 -17.14 -43.00
N HIS A 577 41.47 -15.99 -42.96
CA HIS A 577 41.09 -14.67 -43.54
C HIS A 577 39.93 -13.93 -42.82
N SER A 578 39.89 -12.58 -42.70
CA SER A 578 40.73 -11.55 -43.35
C SER A 578 40.85 -10.21 -42.56
N THR A 579 41.92 -9.46 -42.87
CA THR A 579 42.13 -7.99 -42.77
C THR A 579 42.19 -7.25 -41.41
N ALA A 580 43.19 -6.35 -41.31
CA ALA A 580 43.38 -5.34 -40.26
C ALA A 580 42.58 -4.04 -40.56
N ILE A 581 42.65 -2.94 -39.78
CA ILE A 581 43.80 -2.03 -39.57
C ILE A 581 43.66 -1.30 -38.22
N ALA A 582 44.78 -1.03 -37.54
CA ALA A 582 44.86 -0.16 -36.36
C ALA A 582 45.50 1.21 -36.68
N ARG A 583 45.23 2.23 -35.85
CA ARG A 583 46.03 3.48 -35.78
C ARG A 583 45.91 4.14 -34.40
N SER A 584 46.93 4.90 -34.02
CA SER A 584 47.17 5.49 -32.69
C SER A 584 47.93 6.83 -32.82
N ILE A 585 48.39 7.41 -31.70
CA ILE A 585 49.26 8.63 -31.57
C ILE A 585 48.44 9.94 -31.71
N SER A 586 48.13 10.67 -30.62
CA SER A 586 48.93 11.71 -29.87
C SER A 586 48.64 13.14 -30.39
N GLU A 587 48.83 14.28 -29.69
CA GLU A 587 49.48 14.60 -28.41
C GLU A 587 49.05 16.00 -27.88
N SER A 588 49.45 16.37 -26.65
CA SER A 588 49.61 17.77 -26.13
C SER A 588 48.33 18.62 -25.86
N ALA A 589 48.34 19.69 -25.03
CA ALA A 589 49.13 20.08 -23.84
C ALA A 589 48.51 21.35 -23.18
N ARG A 590 49.09 21.78 -22.04
CA ARG A 590 48.81 22.97 -21.20
C ARG A 590 47.70 22.76 -20.14
N ASP A 591 47.89 22.84 -18.81
CA ASP A 591 48.86 23.46 -17.88
C ASP A 591 48.29 24.72 -17.19
N ASP A 592 48.20 24.68 -15.85
CA ASP A 592 48.32 25.80 -14.90
C ASP A 592 48.06 25.35 -13.43
N SER A 593 49.09 25.57 -12.60
CA SER A 593 49.26 25.48 -11.12
C SER A 593 48.26 26.33 -10.28
N GLU A 594 48.12 26.27 -8.94
CA GLU A 594 48.72 25.54 -7.79
C GLU A 594 47.72 25.58 -6.54
N PRO A 595 48.05 25.16 -5.28
CA PRO A 595 47.05 24.77 -4.26
C PRO A 595 46.92 25.69 -3.01
N PRO A 596 46.04 25.32 -2.04
CA PRO A 596 46.23 25.50 -0.60
C PRO A 596 46.42 24.14 0.11
N ILE A 597 47.47 23.88 0.91
CA ILE A 597 47.78 24.41 2.25
C ILE A 597 46.81 23.92 3.35
N THR A 598 47.35 23.38 4.45
CA THR A 598 46.63 22.85 5.62
C THR A 598 47.22 23.36 6.96
N ILE A 599 47.22 22.57 8.04
CA ILE A 599 47.74 22.86 9.40
C ILE A 599 46.82 23.88 10.21
N PRO A 600 46.91 24.09 11.56
CA PRO A 600 46.06 23.34 12.53
C PRO A 600 45.45 24.10 13.78
N ARG A 601 44.82 23.31 14.70
CA ARG A 601 44.64 23.48 16.20
C ARG A 601 43.36 24.14 16.83
N ARG A 602 42.59 23.29 17.54
CA ARG A 602 42.13 23.29 18.99
C ARG A 602 42.43 24.53 19.92
N PRO A 603 41.84 24.65 21.16
CA PRO A 603 40.46 24.39 21.67
C PRO A 603 39.94 25.35 22.81
N GLY A 604 38.64 25.28 23.20
CA GLY A 604 38.10 25.72 24.53
C GLY A 604 37.77 27.22 24.75
N VAL A 605 37.16 27.70 25.88
CA VAL A 605 36.54 27.02 27.06
C VAL A 605 35.69 28.01 27.95
N THR A 606 34.54 27.57 28.55
CA THR A 606 33.82 28.12 29.76
C THR A 606 33.21 29.57 29.78
N THR A 607 32.27 30.04 30.65
CA THR A 607 31.23 29.50 31.62
C THR A 607 30.25 30.61 32.14
N ILE A 608 29.27 30.22 32.98
CA ILE A 608 28.44 31.02 33.96
C ILE A 608 27.13 31.59 33.38
N ASN A 609 25.89 31.26 33.80
CA ASN A 609 25.17 30.94 35.07
C ASN A 609 24.42 32.12 35.74
N GLY A 610 23.14 31.89 36.08
CA GLY A 610 22.31 32.75 36.95
C GLY A 610 20.92 32.13 37.17
N ASN A 611 20.56 31.78 38.40
CA ASN A 611 19.33 31.03 38.73
C ASN A 611 18.82 31.36 40.15
N SER A 612 17.51 31.66 40.27
CA SER A 612 16.81 31.78 41.57
C SER A 612 15.27 31.85 41.38
N GLY A 613 14.51 30.99 42.08
CA GLY A 613 13.07 31.16 42.38
C GLY A 613 12.88 31.39 43.89
N PRO A 614 11.84 30.86 44.56
CA PRO A 614 10.42 30.63 44.20
C PRO A 614 9.46 31.36 45.18
N ILE A 615 8.12 31.08 45.23
CA ILE A 615 7.25 30.97 46.46
C ILE A 615 5.71 30.89 46.18
N SER A 616 5.07 29.88 46.78
CA SER A 616 3.70 29.69 47.37
C SER A 616 2.32 30.02 46.71
N THR A 617 1.34 29.25 47.19
CA THR A 617 -0.15 29.10 46.94
C THR A 617 -1.02 30.05 47.83
N PRO A 618 -2.39 30.12 47.80
CA PRO A 618 -3.48 29.15 47.44
C PRO A 618 -4.65 29.72 46.55
N GLY A 619 -5.82 29.09 46.31
CA GLY A 619 -6.40 27.75 46.57
C GLY A 619 -7.97 27.72 46.54
N VAL A 620 -8.59 26.67 47.13
CA VAL A 620 -10.05 26.41 47.37
C VAL A 620 -10.89 25.83 46.19
N SER A 621 -11.81 24.90 46.53
CA SER A 621 -12.65 24.02 45.68
C SER A 621 -14.11 24.56 45.48
N PRO A 622 -15.08 23.91 44.77
CA PRO A 622 -15.59 22.54 45.03
C PRO A 622 -16.03 21.68 43.79
N GLN A 623 -16.41 20.43 44.06
CA GLN A 623 -17.12 19.52 43.13
C GLN A 623 -18.64 19.80 43.10
N PRO A 624 -19.39 19.15 42.19
CA PRO A 624 -20.49 18.30 42.68
C PRO A 624 -20.58 16.88 42.04
N SER A 625 -20.98 15.93 42.87
CA SER A 625 -21.48 14.57 42.60
C SER A 625 -22.99 14.58 42.27
N ALA A 626 -23.71 13.49 41.94
CA ALA A 626 -23.43 12.20 41.30
C ALA A 626 -24.79 11.48 41.03
N ALA A 627 -24.84 10.49 40.10
CA ALA A 627 -25.85 9.40 40.07
C ALA A 627 -25.56 8.42 38.90
N ALA A 628 -25.95 7.14 38.90
CA ALA A 628 -26.12 6.13 39.97
C ALA A 628 -26.41 4.77 39.31
N VAL A 629 -25.58 3.72 39.52
CA VAL A 629 -25.88 2.32 39.12
C VAL A 629 -25.26 1.34 40.14
N VAL A 630 -26.11 0.46 40.69
CA VAL A 630 -25.91 -0.63 41.69
C VAL A 630 -27.12 -1.57 41.48
N PRO A 631 -27.09 -2.93 41.53
CA PRO A 631 -26.35 -3.89 42.40
C PRO A 631 -25.33 -4.79 41.64
N ILE A 632 -24.77 -5.96 42.05
CA ILE A 632 -24.32 -6.74 43.27
C ILE A 632 -24.26 -8.24 42.81
N PRO A 633 -23.38 -9.17 43.27
CA PRO A 633 -22.40 -9.14 44.38
C PRO A 633 -20.93 -9.50 44.04
N ASP A 634 -20.03 -9.27 45.01
CA ASP A 634 -18.67 -9.84 45.09
C ASP A 634 -18.63 -11.24 45.74
N ILE A 635 -17.56 -12.01 45.50
CA ILE A 635 -16.91 -12.86 46.53
C ILE A 635 -15.40 -12.59 46.51
N ARG A 636 -14.76 -12.58 47.69
CA ARG A 636 -13.39 -12.10 47.94
C ARG A 636 -12.31 -13.20 47.77
N GLY A 637 -11.10 -12.79 47.37
CA GLY A 637 -9.87 -13.58 47.47
C GLY A 637 -8.65 -12.69 47.75
N SER A 638 -7.87 -12.99 48.79
CA SER A 638 -6.83 -12.09 49.35
C SER A 638 -5.42 -12.31 48.80
N SER A 639 -4.69 -11.23 48.53
CA SER A 639 -3.24 -11.26 48.26
C SER A 639 -2.40 -11.17 49.55
N PRO A 640 -1.29 -11.92 49.66
CA PRO A 640 -0.19 -11.62 50.58
C PRO A 640 0.95 -10.85 49.87
N ASN A 641 1.63 -9.96 50.60
CA ASN A 641 2.83 -9.26 50.09
C ASN A 641 4.09 -10.10 50.24
N GLY A 642 5.01 -10.01 49.27
CA GLY A 642 6.39 -10.49 49.37
C GLY A 642 7.36 -9.51 48.69
N HIS A 643 8.42 -9.10 49.39
CA HIS A 643 9.47 -8.20 48.84
C HIS A 643 10.64 -9.00 48.28
N SER A 644 11.28 -8.52 47.19
CA SER A 644 12.71 -8.63 46.81
C SER A 644 12.89 -8.32 45.29
N PRO A 645 14.09 -8.05 44.74
CA PRO A 645 14.37 -6.67 44.29
C PRO A 645 14.85 -6.52 42.82
N ASN A 646 14.97 -5.27 42.36
CA ASN A 646 15.74 -4.82 41.19
C ASN A 646 15.78 -5.74 39.95
N GLY A 647 14.64 -5.89 39.27
CA GLY A 647 14.64 -6.26 37.86
C GLY A 647 15.04 -5.06 36.99
N MET A 648 16.21 -5.12 36.34
CA MET A 648 16.55 -4.16 35.27
C MET A 648 15.54 -4.31 34.12
N THR A 649 15.00 -3.20 33.63
CA THR A 649 14.24 -3.17 32.38
C THR A 649 15.16 -3.46 31.21
N LYS A 650 15.25 -4.73 30.77
CA LYS A 650 15.91 -5.08 29.50
C LYS A 650 15.27 -4.30 28.36
N ASP A 651 16.09 -3.68 27.52
CA ASP A 651 15.63 -3.11 26.25
C ASP A 651 14.99 -4.20 25.36
N PRO A 652 13.91 -3.91 24.60
CA PRO A 652 13.30 -4.88 23.69
C PRO A 652 14.28 -5.47 22.68
N GLN A 653 15.33 -4.74 22.29
CA GLN A 653 16.39 -5.23 21.40
C GLN A 653 17.26 -6.33 22.03
N MET A 654 17.38 -6.42 23.36
CA MET A 654 18.10 -7.50 24.05
C MET A 654 17.26 -8.77 24.24
N ALA A 655 15.94 -8.71 24.04
CA ALA A 655 15.08 -9.90 24.13
C ALA A 655 15.18 -10.78 22.87
N ALA A 656 15.32 -10.18 21.69
CA ALA A 656 15.47 -10.87 20.41
C ALA A 656 16.88 -11.44 20.15
N GLN A 657 17.72 -11.54 21.19
CA GLN A 657 19.11 -11.94 21.09
C GLN A 657 19.34 -13.41 21.46
N ASP A 658 18.43 -14.00 22.26
CA ASP A 658 18.56 -15.32 22.88
C ASP A 658 17.47 -16.34 22.44
N MET A 659 16.59 -16.02 21.48
CA MET A 659 15.47 -16.90 21.08
C MET A 659 15.93 -18.16 20.32
N THR A 660 15.44 -19.32 20.74
CA THR A 660 15.64 -20.60 20.04
C THR A 660 14.66 -20.79 18.87
N ALA A 661 14.95 -21.72 17.95
CA ALA A 661 14.08 -22.03 16.82
C ALA A 661 12.65 -22.45 17.23
N PRO A 662 12.42 -23.32 18.23
CA PRO A 662 11.07 -23.65 18.70
C PRO A 662 10.29 -22.47 19.28
N GLU A 663 10.96 -21.58 20.02
CA GLU A 663 10.33 -20.37 20.58
C GLU A 663 9.94 -19.38 19.48
N LEU A 664 10.81 -19.18 18.49
CA LEU A 664 10.51 -18.32 17.34
C LEU A 664 9.38 -18.89 16.48
N CYS A 665 9.32 -20.21 16.28
CA CYS A 665 8.17 -20.86 15.64
C CYS A 665 6.87 -20.59 16.43
N ALA A 666 6.85 -20.82 17.75
CA ALA A 666 5.67 -20.58 18.58
C ALA A 666 5.25 -19.09 18.66
N ALA A 667 6.21 -18.16 18.53
CA ALA A 667 5.94 -16.73 18.39
C ALA A 667 5.30 -16.41 17.03
N PHE A 668 5.90 -16.89 15.94
CA PHE A 668 5.41 -16.69 14.57
C PHE A 668 4.01 -17.31 14.35
N GLU A 669 3.76 -18.49 14.92
CA GLU A 669 2.46 -19.15 14.92
C GLU A 669 1.39 -18.29 15.62
N ARG A 670 1.74 -17.59 16.71
CA ARG A 670 0.83 -16.63 17.36
C ARG A 670 0.61 -15.39 16.51
N GLN A 671 1.67 -14.74 16.03
CA GLN A 671 1.60 -13.56 15.14
C GLN A 671 0.70 -13.84 13.92
N LEU A 672 0.77 -15.05 13.38
CA LEU A 672 -0.08 -15.52 12.29
C LEU A 672 -1.56 -15.71 12.64
N LEU A 673 -1.88 -16.06 13.90
CA LEU A 673 -3.25 -16.19 14.38
C LEU A 673 -3.87 -14.83 14.74
N ASP A 674 -3.06 -13.92 15.27
CA ASP A 674 -3.42 -12.54 15.59
C ASP A 674 -3.44 -11.62 14.34
N LEU A 675 -3.04 -12.17 13.17
CA LEU A 675 -3.01 -11.53 11.84
C LEU A 675 -1.99 -10.39 11.71
N ASP A 676 -0.89 -10.45 12.45
CA ASP A 676 0.14 -9.40 12.49
C ASP A 676 0.75 -9.11 11.12
N ASP A 677 0.89 -10.09 10.20
CA ASP A 677 1.34 -9.83 8.83
C ASP A 677 0.40 -8.87 8.07
N LEU A 678 -0.91 -8.92 8.33
CA LEU A 678 -1.88 -7.99 7.75
C LEU A 678 -1.88 -6.63 8.47
N ALA A 679 -1.51 -6.58 9.76
CA ALA A 679 -1.22 -5.32 10.43
C ALA A 679 0.08 -4.69 9.88
N ALA A 680 1.11 -5.49 9.63
CA ALA A 680 2.38 -5.10 9.03
C ALA A 680 2.19 -4.54 7.62
N PHE A 681 1.37 -5.20 6.81
CA PHE A 681 0.95 -4.76 5.49
C PHE A 681 0.39 -3.32 5.52
N MET A 682 -0.32 -2.98 6.60
CA MET A 682 -0.91 -1.66 6.84
C MET A 682 -0.06 -0.75 7.74
N GLY A 683 1.25 -1.01 7.86
CA GLY A 683 2.22 -0.15 8.55
C GLY A 683 2.27 -0.30 10.06
N GLY A 684 1.57 -1.28 10.63
CA GLY A 684 1.62 -1.67 12.04
C GLY A 684 2.99 -2.20 12.48
N GLY A 685 3.09 -2.49 13.78
CA GLY A 685 4.22 -3.22 14.34
C GLY A 685 4.06 -4.73 14.15
N VAL A 686 5.20 -5.42 14.15
CA VAL A 686 5.40 -6.87 14.29
C VAL A 686 6.66 -7.05 15.15
#